data_AF-A0A8B8DLF7-F1
#
_entry.id   AF-A0A8B8DLF7-F1
#
_cell.length_a   1.000
_cell.length_b   1.000
_cell.length_c   1.000
_cell.angle_alpha   90.00
_cell.angle_beta   90.00
_cell.angle_gamma   90.00
#
_symmetry.space_group_name_H-M   'P 1'
#
loop_
_entity.id
_entity.type
_entity.pdbx_description
1 polymer ?
#
loop_
_entity_poly.entity_id
_entity_poly.type
_entity_poly.pdbx_seq_one_letter_code
_entity_poly.pdbx_strand_id
1 'polypeptide(L)'
;MYCTYSFGPNKNRTLTVLLLYFYVLLFVIFCVEAKMKLFVFWTFVLVSIATCNVDLKCTKNPVDLVFVIDSSSSIFPNEFVRQLEFLENITGALDVGPSPDQSRVGVVSFSDEPRLEFTLGQYIEKEAVVSAIRRINYLSGGTNTAAAIGLAADSMFLKDNGARSNAKDVIIVITDGESFSESETKASALKARERGIVMLAIGVGVSVNVNELRLITGVPEYVYQVSKYEDLRNITEPLINKTCIEIQATTSIPLPQNDLLQNESTILESCGGKPADVLFLIDSSSSIHRNDFKKEVKFVKAIVSAFDISPDKASVGVSTFSDTFQSVFQLNEFKTKENILKALDHVPYLRGGTDTGNALKNIREYGFNMARPNVAHILIVITDGLSRDPADTLLQAKLLKESGVEIFAIGVGPFIDKKELRNMASSSKENFEYNFNVFTFDTLKSIEKILVNSTCEVAKQQMEDFPRCDIKNPIDILFVFDSGSIGYQASEIILNTTQRFKELQFPDTVDVHVGVISQSCVSDGDVAFQSLHDNFTVGLSSDKFASLVRRSRTFGLSAENGARSNADQIVVLLVDSLLTKTAEKEIFELENVANKLYVVYLSKWQSTETILTVSTSTFLLKNIADTGLPDFLQKELCEIDMPK
;
A
#
# COMPACT_ATOMS: atom_id res chain seq x y z
N MET A 1 50.93 3.55 -20.97
CA MET A 1 51.04 4.58 -19.92
C MET A 1 50.60 5.91 -20.52
N TYR A 2 49.31 6.24 -20.45
CA TYR A 2 48.76 7.56 -20.74
C TYR A 2 47.54 7.70 -19.82
N CYS A 3 47.70 8.38 -18.69
CA CYS A 3 46.57 8.83 -17.88
C CYS A 3 46.14 10.19 -18.43
N THR A 4 45.02 10.25 -19.13
CA THR A 4 44.38 11.51 -19.51
C THR A 4 43.27 11.81 -18.50
N TYR A 5 43.47 12.81 -17.64
CA TYR A 5 42.40 13.38 -16.80
C TYR A 5 41.89 14.70 -17.39
N SER A 6 40.57 14.79 -17.50
CA SER A 6 39.83 16.00 -17.84
C SER A 6 39.66 16.87 -16.59
N PHE A 7 40.17 18.11 -16.61
CA PHE A 7 40.01 19.08 -15.53
C PHE A 7 38.74 19.93 -15.72
N GLY A 8 37.81 19.86 -14.76
CA GLY A 8 36.81 20.89 -14.49
C GLY A 8 37.38 22.00 -13.57
N PRO A 9 36.80 23.22 -13.55
CA PRO A 9 37.54 24.42 -13.20
C PRO A 9 37.60 24.72 -11.68
N ASN A 10 38.67 25.41 -11.31
CA ASN A 10 38.91 26.19 -10.08
C ASN A 10 39.48 25.47 -8.84
N LYS A 11 40.82 25.52 -8.73
CA LYS A 11 41.59 26.35 -7.77
C LYS A 11 43.01 25.78 -7.70
N ASN A 12 43.87 26.05 -8.71
CA ASN A 12 45.34 25.88 -8.59
C ASN A 12 46.10 26.30 -9.87
N ARG A 13 45.70 27.40 -10.52
CA ARG A 13 46.47 27.91 -11.67
C ARG A 13 47.77 28.62 -11.27
N THR A 14 47.92 29.01 -10.01
CA THR A 14 49.07 29.81 -9.53
C THR A 14 50.32 28.96 -9.25
N LEU A 15 50.15 27.73 -8.73
CA LEU A 15 51.28 26.86 -8.35
C LEU A 15 51.96 26.22 -9.56
N THR A 16 51.18 25.86 -10.59
CA THR A 16 51.67 25.21 -11.82
C THR A 16 52.49 26.15 -12.68
N VAL A 17 52.14 27.45 -12.72
CA VAL A 17 52.89 28.48 -13.45
C VAL A 17 54.21 28.80 -12.74
N LEU A 18 54.23 28.79 -11.40
CA LEU A 18 55.44 28.96 -10.59
C LEU A 18 56.42 27.79 -10.75
N LEU A 19 55.93 26.55 -10.81
CA LEU A 19 56.75 25.35 -11.05
C LEU A 19 57.33 25.30 -12.47
N LEU A 20 56.58 25.75 -13.48
CA LEU A 20 57.10 25.86 -14.85
C LEU A 20 58.20 26.93 -14.97
N TYR A 21 58.04 28.09 -14.31
CA TYR A 21 59.07 29.13 -14.28
C TYR A 21 60.35 28.67 -13.58
N PHE A 22 60.22 27.89 -12.49
CA PHE A 22 61.35 27.31 -11.78
C PHE A 22 62.10 26.27 -12.63
N TYR A 23 61.37 25.45 -13.40
CA TYR A 23 61.93 24.47 -14.33
C TYR A 23 62.66 25.11 -15.52
N VAL A 24 62.11 26.19 -16.10
CA VAL A 24 62.76 26.92 -17.20
C VAL A 24 64.03 27.62 -16.72
N LEU A 25 64.03 28.16 -15.49
CA LEU A 25 65.21 28.77 -14.89
C LEU A 25 66.32 27.73 -14.62
N LEU A 26 65.96 26.55 -14.14
CA LEU A 26 66.88 25.42 -13.96
C LEU A 26 67.43 24.88 -15.29
N PHE A 27 66.63 24.89 -16.36
CA PHE A 27 67.06 24.42 -17.68
C PHE A 27 68.09 25.37 -18.34
N VAL A 28 67.97 26.68 -18.11
CA VAL A 28 68.91 27.69 -18.64
C VAL A 28 70.25 27.69 -17.88
N ILE A 29 70.24 27.35 -16.59
CA ILE A 29 71.45 27.29 -15.75
C ILE A 29 72.33 26.04 -16.07
N PHE A 30 71.75 24.98 -16.63
CA PHE A 30 72.42 23.67 -16.81
C PHE A 30 72.94 23.38 -18.23
N CYS A 31 73.16 24.40 -19.06
CA CYS A 31 73.73 24.21 -20.41
C CYS A 31 75.27 24.26 -20.45
N VAL A 32 75.95 23.82 -19.39
CA VAL A 32 77.42 23.73 -19.35
C VAL A 32 77.84 22.34 -18.85
N GLU A 33 78.55 21.65 -19.74
CA GLU A 33 79.37 20.45 -19.56
C GLU A 33 78.68 19.07 -19.47
N ALA A 34 78.88 18.35 -20.57
CA ALA A 34 78.47 16.99 -20.85
C ALA A 34 79.24 15.94 -20.03
N LYS A 35 78.85 15.71 -18.77
CA LYS A 35 79.24 14.49 -18.05
C LYS A 35 78.16 14.01 -17.09
N MET A 36 76.98 13.66 -17.61
CA MET A 36 75.98 13.00 -16.75
C MET A 36 74.94 12.15 -17.47
N LYS A 37 75.34 11.36 -18.49
CA LYS A 37 74.40 10.42 -19.15
C LYS A 37 74.03 9.20 -18.29
N LEU A 38 74.77 8.88 -17.23
CA LEU A 38 74.42 7.77 -16.31
C LEU A 38 73.57 8.22 -15.11
N PHE A 39 73.75 9.44 -14.60
CA PHE A 39 73.01 9.90 -13.43
C PHE A 39 71.59 10.33 -13.79
N VAL A 40 71.36 10.93 -14.96
CA VAL A 40 69.99 11.30 -15.41
C VAL A 40 69.14 10.07 -15.69
N PHE A 41 69.73 8.94 -16.12
CA PHE A 41 69.00 7.69 -16.32
C PHE A 41 68.64 7.02 -14.99
N TRP A 42 69.56 7.03 -14.01
CA TRP A 42 69.28 6.52 -12.66
C TRP A 42 68.38 7.45 -11.84
N THR A 43 68.41 8.77 -12.04
CA THR A 43 67.43 9.67 -11.44
C THR A 43 66.09 9.58 -12.15
N PHE A 44 65.99 9.30 -13.46
CA PHE A 44 64.70 8.99 -14.09
C PHE A 44 64.12 7.65 -13.61
N VAL A 45 64.95 6.63 -13.35
CA VAL A 45 64.51 5.35 -12.78
C VAL A 45 64.14 5.50 -11.30
N LEU A 46 64.90 6.25 -10.50
CA LEU A 46 64.61 6.47 -9.08
C LEU A 46 63.50 7.52 -8.85
N VAL A 47 63.31 8.49 -9.74
CA VAL A 47 62.18 9.47 -9.69
C VAL A 47 60.92 8.90 -10.34
N SER A 48 61.00 7.91 -11.23
CA SER A 48 59.81 7.11 -11.62
C SER A 48 59.43 6.06 -10.56
N ILE A 49 60.32 5.80 -9.59
CA ILE A 49 60.03 5.04 -8.36
C ILE A 49 59.77 6.00 -7.18
N ALA A 50 59.58 7.30 -7.43
CA ALA A 50 58.88 8.18 -6.50
C ALA A 50 57.40 7.79 -6.52
N THR A 51 57.13 6.66 -5.86
CA THR A 51 55.88 6.16 -5.32
C THR A 51 54.66 6.86 -5.92
N CYS A 52 54.11 6.26 -6.97
CA CYS A 52 52.66 6.22 -7.08
C CYS A 52 52.17 5.44 -5.85
N ASN A 53 52.16 6.10 -4.68
CA ASN A 53 51.50 5.59 -3.50
C ASN A 53 50.02 5.70 -3.83
N VAL A 54 49.52 4.71 -4.58
CA VAL A 54 48.09 4.46 -4.65
C VAL A 54 47.71 4.08 -3.22
N ASP A 55 46.95 4.95 -2.56
CA ASP A 55 46.44 4.68 -1.21
C ASP A 55 45.37 3.60 -1.31
N LEU A 56 45.83 2.36 -1.47
CA LEU A 56 44.98 1.19 -1.65
C LEU A 56 44.10 1.01 -0.42
N LYS A 57 42.82 0.82 -0.67
CA LYS A 57 41.81 0.62 0.37
C LYS A 57 41.58 -0.87 0.61
N CYS A 58 41.03 -1.21 1.77
CA CYS A 58 40.80 -2.60 2.20
C CYS A 58 42.10 -3.44 2.39
N THR A 59 43.26 -2.84 2.65
CA THR A 59 44.56 -3.54 2.81
C THR A 59 44.71 -4.34 4.11
N LYS A 60 44.01 -3.96 5.18
CA LYS A 60 44.05 -4.67 6.48
C LYS A 60 42.93 -5.69 6.64
N ASN A 61 42.00 -5.68 5.70
CA ASN A 61 40.60 -5.88 5.98
C ASN A 61 39.94 -6.20 4.61
N PRO A 62 40.16 -7.41 4.08
CA PRO A 62 39.74 -7.74 2.73
C PRO A 62 38.21 -7.79 2.62
N VAL A 63 37.72 -7.49 1.42
CA VAL A 63 36.31 -7.66 1.07
C VAL A 63 36.16 -8.61 -0.11
N ASP A 64 35.09 -9.39 -0.08
CA ASP A 64 34.60 -10.14 -1.23
C ASP A 64 33.43 -9.32 -1.79
N LEU A 65 33.72 -8.54 -2.84
CA LEU A 65 32.81 -7.53 -3.39
C LEU A 65 32.15 -8.04 -4.67
N VAL A 66 30.82 -8.07 -4.69
CA VAL A 66 30.04 -8.41 -5.87
C VAL A 66 29.27 -7.19 -6.36
N PHE A 67 29.46 -6.81 -7.62
CA PHE A 67 28.59 -5.85 -8.27
C PHE A 67 27.40 -6.55 -8.90
N VAL A 68 26.20 -6.03 -8.64
CA VAL A 68 24.96 -6.41 -9.32
C VAL A 68 24.53 -5.22 -10.16
N ILE A 69 24.72 -5.31 -11.47
CA ILE A 69 24.60 -4.16 -12.37
C ILE A 69 23.43 -4.31 -13.35
N ASP A 70 22.61 -3.27 -13.39
CA ASP A 70 21.48 -3.15 -14.30
C ASP A 70 21.97 -2.88 -15.73
N SER A 71 21.49 -3.69 -16.66
CA SER A 71 21.74 -3.60 -18.09
C SER A 71 20.43 -3.67 -18.89
N SER A 72 19.35 -3.16 -18.31
CA SER A 72 18.03 -3.06 -18.93
C SER A 72 17.98 -2.07 -20.10
N SER A 73 16.86 -2.11 -20.82
CA SER A 73 16.59 -1.23 -21.97
C SER A 73 16.38 0.25 -21.64
N SER A 74 16.18 0.60 -20.36
CA SER A 74 16.09 1.99 -19.92
C SER A 74 17.44 2.69 -19.81
N ILE A 75 18.53 1.92 -19.77
CA ILE A 75 19.91 2.42 -19.70
C ILE A 75 20.49 2.51 -21.10
N PHE A 76 20.95 3.67 -21.53
CA PHE A 76 21.57 3.79 -22.86
C PHE A 76 22.95 3.09 -22.89
N PRO A 77 23.40 2.55 -24.04
CA PRO A 77 24.70 1.86 -24.13
C PRO A 77 25.89 2.69 -23.65
N ASN A 78 25.89 4.01 -23.85
CA ASN A 78 26.93 4.90 -23.35
C ASN A 78 26.87 5.08 -21.83
N GLU A 79 25.69 5.03 -21.23
CA GLU A 79 25.49 5.07 -19.77
C GLU A 79 25.92 3.77 -19.12
N PHE A 80 25.66 2.63 -19.76
CA PHE A 80 26.20 1.35 -19.33
C PHE A 80 27.73 1.35 -19.34
N VAL A 81 28.38 1.96 -20.35
CA VAL A 81 29.83 2.14 -20.34
C VAL A 81 30.30 2.99 -19.13
N ARG A 82 29.55 4.04 -18.74
CA ARG A 82 29.87 4.80 -17.52
C ARG A 82 29.74 3.97 -16.25
N GLN A 83 28.77 3.06 -16.22
CA GLN A 83 28.59 2.12 -15.12
C GLN A 83 29.80 1.16 -15.01
N LEU A 84 30.30 0.64 -16.14
CA LEU A 84 31.53 -0.17 -16.17
C LEU A 84 32.77 0.64 -15.73
N GLU A 85 32.93 1.88 -16.21
CA GLU A 85 34.00 2.78 -15.76
C GLU A 85 33.96 3.02 -14.24
N PHE A 86 32.76 3.10 -13.67
CA PHE A 86 32.57 3.22 -12.22
C PHE A 86 33.03 1.96 -11.47
N LEU A 87 32.66 0.77 -11.93
CA LEU A 87 33.14 -0.51 -11.41
C LEU A 87 34.68 -0.62 -11.45
N GLU A 88 35.28 -0.18 -12.56
CA GLU A 88 36.74 -0.13 -12.72
C GLU A 88 37.39 0.80 -11.70
N ASN A 89 36.82 1.98 -11.46
CA ASN A 89 37.36 2.95 -10.51
C ASN A 89 37.32 2.41 -9.06
N ILE A 90 36.21 1.78 -8.66
CA ILE A 90 36.12 1.13 -7.35
C ILE A 90 37.15 0.00 -7.26
N THR A 91 37.19 -0.91 -8.25
CA THR A 91 38.12 -2.05 -8.30
C THR A 91 39.59 -1.60 -8.27
N GLY A 92 39.91 -0.52 -8.97
CA GLY A 92 41.27 0.04 -9.04
C GLY A 92 41.78 0.54 -7.68
N ALA A 93 40.88 1.11 -6.87
CA ALA A 93 41.18 1.63 -5.54
C ALA A 93 41.33 0.54 -4.46
N LEU A 94 40.73 -0.63 -4.66
CA LEU A 94 40.83 -1.76 -3.73
C LEU A 94 42.17 -2.49 -3.85
N ASP A 95 42.68 -3.02 -2.75
CA ASP A 95 43.81 -3.97 -2.76
C ASP A 95 43.37 -5.36 -3.23
N VAL A 96 43.11 -5.50 -4.54
CA VAL A 96 42.72 -6.77 -5.17
C VAL A 96 43.95 -7.60 -5.52
N GLY A 97 43.95 -8.87 -5.15
CA GLY A 97 45.06 -9.77 -5.44
C GLY A 97 44.84 -11.22 -5.00
N PRO A 98 45.81 -12.10 -5.28
CA PRO A 98 45.69 -13.54 -5.01
C PRO A 98 45.83 -13.91 -3.53
N SER A 99 46.38 -13.02 -2.70
CA SER A 99 46.61 -13.29 -1.27
C SER A 99 45.29 -13.46 -0.50
N PRO A 100 45.23 -14.33 0.53
CA PRO A 100 44.08 -14.42 1.43
C PRO A 100 43.68 -13.09 2.07
N ASP A 101 44.59 -12.14 2.22
CA ASP A 101 44.35 -10.84 2.87
C ASP A 101 44.02 -9.69 1.89
N GLN A 102 43.93 -9.99 0.59
CA GLN A 102 43.60 -9.01 -0.46
C GLN A 102 42.15 -9.16 -0.92
N SER A 103 41.48 -8.11 -1.39
CA SER A 103 40.06 -8.19 -1.78
C SER A 103 39.82 -9.00 -3.06
N ARG A 104 38.59 -9.50 -3.25
CA ARG A 104 38.15 -10.18 -4.49
C ARG A 104 36.91 -9.48 -5.05
N VAL A 105 36.76 -9.53 -6.38
CA VAL A 105 35.66 -8.85 -7.07
C VAL A 105 34.97 -9.82 -8.02
N GLY A 106 33.64 -9.83 -8.01
CA GLY A 106 32.80 -10.56 -8.95
C GLY A 106 31.71 -9.65 -9.52
N VAL A 107 31.11 -10.05 -10.64
CA VAL A 107 30.06 -9.26 -11.29
C VAL A 107 28.90 -10.14 -11.76
N VAL A 108 27.69 -9.70 -11.45
CA VAL A 108 26.43 -10.17 -12.02
C VAL A 108 25.81 -8.99 -12.77
N SER A 109 25.48 -9.18 -14.05
CA SER A 109 24.68 -8.23 -14.82
C SER A 109 23.23 -8.73 -14.90
N PHE A 110 22.25 -7.87 -15.16
CA PHE A 110 20.88 -8.33 -15.36
C PHE A 110 20.07 -7.45 -16.32
N SER A 111 19.13 -8.08 -17.00
CA SER A 111 18.00 -7.41 -17.64
C SER A 111 16.71 -8.16 -17.28
N ASP A 112 16.11 -8.92 -18.22
CA ASP A 112 15.01 -9.84 -17.93
C ASP A 112 15.46 -10.99 -17.01
N GLU A 113 16.68 -11.46 -17.23
CA GLU A 113 17.32 -12.56 -16.50
C GLU A 113 18.70 -12.12 -16.00
N PRO A 114 19.13 -12.62 -14.83
CA PRO A 114 20.46 -12.35 -14.31
C PRO A 114 21.51 -13.21 -15.01
N ARG A 115 22.66 -12.61 -15.28
CA ARG A 115 23.82 -13.27 -15.87
C ARG A 115 25.02 -13.14 -14.95
N LEU A 116 25.57 -14.28 -14.56
CA LEU A 116 26.86 -14.35 -13.87
C LEU A 116 27.97 -14.06 -14.89
N GLU A 117 28.64 -12.91 -14.78
CA GLU A 117 29.71 -12.52 -15.71
C GLU A 117 31.04 -13.16 -15.32
N PHE A 118 31.41 -13.08 -14.04
CA PHE A 118 32.54 -13.82 -13.46
C PHE A 118 32.46 -13.86 -11.94
N THR A 119 32.94 -14.96 -11.35
CA THR A 119 32.96 -15.19 -9.88
C THR A 119 34.14 -14.51 -9.19
N LEU A 120 34.12 -14.44 -7.85
CA LEU A 120 35.18 -13.86 -7.02
C LEU A 120 36.55 -14.52 -7.23
N GLY A 121 36.57 -15.82 -7.54
CA GLY A 121 37.78 -16.61 -7.74
C GLY A 121 38.26 -16.72 -9.19
N GLN A 122 37.48 -16.23 -10.16
CA GLN A 122 37.80 -16.41 -11.59
C GLN A 122 38.96 -15.53 -12.05
N TYR A 123 39.04 -14.30 -11.55
CA TYR A 123 40.14 -13.37 -11.81
C TYR A 123 40.66 -12.85 -10.48
N ILE A 124 41.92 -13.15 -10.15
CA ILE A 124 42.55 -12.80 -8.86
C ILE A 124 43.62 -11.72 -8.98
N GLU A 125 44.02 -11.37 -10.21
CA GLU A 125 44.92 -10.24 -10.49
C GLU A 125 44.09 -9.01 -10.83
N LYS A 126 44.41 -7.85 -10.23
CA LYS A 126 43.65 -6.61 -10.38
C LYS A 126 43.43 -6.24 -11.85
N GLU A 127 44.49 -6.28 -12.66
CA GLU A 127 44.44 -5.94 -14.08
C GLU A 127 43.53 -6.90 -14.86
N ALA A 128 43.47 -8.17 -14.46
CA ALA A 128 42.60 -9.17 -15.07
C ALA A 128 41.13 -8.90 -14.74
N VAL A 129 40.82 -8.54 -13.49
CA VAL A 129 39.47 -8.14 -13.05
C VAL A 129 39.01 -6.90 -13.82
N VAL A 130 39.81 -5.83 -13.85
CA VAL A 130 39.49 -4.59 -14.59
C VAL A 130 39.28 -4.88 -16.07
N SER A 131 40.12 -5.76 -16.66
CA SER A 131 39.96 -6.17 -18.06
C SER A 131 38.71 -7.01 -18.30
N ALA A 132 38.26 -7.79 -17.31
CA ALA A 132 37.03 -8.58 -17.39
C ALA A 132 35.79 -7.68 -17.32
N ILE A 133 35.78 -6.68 -16.43
CA ILE A 133 34.72 -5.66 -16.32
C ILE A 133 34.50 -4.97 -17.68
N ARG A 134 35.59 -4.54 -18.34
CA ARG A 134 35.54 -3.89 -19.66
C ARG A 134 34.91 -4.73 -20.78
N ARG A 135 34.88 -6.06 -20.63
CA ARG A 135 34.36 -6.99 -21.64
C ARG A 135 32.92 -7.40 -21.39
N ILE A 136 32.29 -6.90 -20.32
CA ILE A 136 30.87 -7.15 -20.06
C ILE A 136 30.06 -6.47 -21.16
N ASN A 137 29.18 -7.24 -21.80
CA ASN A 137 28.35 -6.72 -22.87
C ASN A 137 27.07 -6.13 -22.31
N TYR A 138 26.65 -5.00 -22.86
CA TYR A 138 25.34 -4.44 -22.61
C TYR A 138 24.26 -5.44 -23.06
N LEU A 139 23.45 -5.87 -22.11
CA LEU A 139 22.19 -6.56 -22.32
C LEU A 139 21.12 -5.54 -22.74
N SER A 140 19.95 -6.02 -23.12
CA SER A 140 18.75 -5.20 -23.29
C SER A 140 17.56 -6.01 -22.80
N GLY A 141 16.46 -5.34 -22.48
CA GLY A 141 15.25 -5.97 -21.96
C GLY A 141 14.78 -5.34 -20.65
N GLY A 142 14.21 -6.17 -19.80
CA GLY A 142 13.62 -5.81 -18.51
C GLY A 142 14.59 -5.49 -17.37
N THR A 143 14.06 -5.36 -16.15
CA THR A 143 14.78 -4.97 -14.93
C THR A 143 14.48 -5.92 -13.76
N ASN A 144 15.05 -7.13 -13.78
CA ASN A 144 14.83 -8.18 -12.77
C ASN A 144 15.85 -8.14 -11.62
N THR A 145 15.77 -7.08 -10.82
CA THR A 145 16.68 -6.85 -9.68
C THR A 145 16.62 -7.96 -8.64
N ALA A 146 15.43 -8.52 -8.38
CA ALA A 146 15.22 -9.61 -7.43
C ALA A 146 16.03 -10.87 -7.80
N ALA A 147 15.89 -11.35 -9.03
CA ALA A 147 16.61 -12.54 -9.50
C ALA A 147 18.13 -12.31 -9.50
N ALA A 148 18.59 -11.10 -9.82
CA ALA A 148 20.01 -10.75 -9.81
C ALA A 148 20.61 -10.78 -8.40
N ILE A 149 19.92 -10.19 -7.42
CA ILE A 149 20.32 -10.26 -6.01
C ILE A 149 20.30 -11.71 -5.52
N GLY A 150 19.26 -12.48 -5.89
CA GLY A 150 19.15 -13.90 -5.56
C GLY A 150 20.32 -14.71 -6.10
N LEU A 151 20.64 -14.58 -7.39
CA LEU A 151 21.76 -15.26 -8.04
C LEU A 151 23.10 -14.90 -7.37
N ALA A 152 23.32 -13.61 -7.11
CA ALA A 152 24.52 -13.13 -6.44
C ALA A 152 24.67 -13.76 -5.05
N ALA A 153 23.62 -13.70 -4.23
CA ALA A 153 23.62 -14.24 -2.87
C ALA A 153 23.72 -15.78 -2.82
N ASP A 154 23.14 -16.50 -3.78
CA ASP A 154 23.12 -17.96 -3.82
C ASP A 154 24.41 -18.56 -4.43
N SER A 155 25.07 -17.83 -5.34
CA SER A 155 26.19 -18.39 -6.10
C SER A 155 27.53 -17.74 -5.78
N MET A 156 27.61 -16.42 -5.60
CA MET A 156 28.91 -15.74 -5.63
C MET A 156 29.72 -15.97 -4.35
N PHE A 157 29.03 -16.04 -3.21
CA PHE A 157 29.64 -16.17 -1.88
C PHE A 157 29.89 -17.64 -1.46
N LEU A 158 30.06 -18.53 -2.43
CA LEU A 158 30.47 -19.91 -2.21
C LEU A 158 32.00 -20.01 -2.21
N LYS A 159 32.55 -20.86 -1.34
CA LYS A 159 34.00 -21.11 -1.26
C LYS A 159 34.58 -21.52 -2.62
N ASP A 160 33.88 -22.38 -3.36
CA ASP A 160 34.28 -22.84 -4.69
C ASP A 160 34.25 -21.73 -5.75
N ASN A 161 33.47 -20.68 -5.50
CA ASN A 161 33.41 -19.48 -6.35
C ASN A 161 34.33 -18.35 -5.86
N GLY A 162 35.18 -18.62 -4.86
CA GLY A 162 36.22 -17.72 -4.40
C GLY A 162 35.87 -16.88 -3.18
N ALA A 163 34.76 -17.16 -2.49
CA ALA A 163 34.46 -16.50 -1.22
C ALA A 163 35.36 -16.98 -0.08
N ARG A 164 35.61 -16.11 0.91
CA ARG A 164 36.54 -16.38 2.01
C ARG A 164 35.97 -15.93 3.34
N SER A 165 36.17 -16.77 4.35
CA SER A 165 35.72 -16.52 5.72
C SER A 165 36.43 -15.35 6.43
N ASN A 166 37.60 -14.92 5.95
CA ASN A 166 38.34 -13.78 6.52
C ASN A 166 38.02 -12.45 5.83
N ALA A 167 37.20 -12.46 4.78
CA ALA A 167 36.73 -11.28 4.08
C ALA A 167 35.27 -10.98 4.43
N LYS A 168 34.85 -9.72 4.28
CA LYS A 168 33.44 -9.35 4.38
C LYS A 168 32.76 -9.47 3.03
N ASP A 169 31.62 -10.15 3.00
CA ASP A 169 30.78 -10.30 1.82
C ASP A 169 29.95 -9.04 1.60
N VAL A 170 30.13 -8.40 0.44
CA VAL A 170 29.47 -7.14 0.10
C VAL A 170 28.85 -7.24 -1.29
N ILE A 171 27.58 -6.85 -1.42
CA ILE A 171 26.92 -6.62 -2.72
C ILE A 171 26.68 -5.12 -2.90
N ILE A 172 27.05 -4.59 -4.05
CA ILE A 172 26.67 -3.25 -4.51
C ILE A 172 25.71 -3.39 -5.69
N VAL A 173 24.45 -3.01 -5.49
CA VAL A 173 23.41 -2.99 -6.53
C VAL A 173 23.40 -1.62 -7.21
N ILE A 174 23.46 -1.59 -8.54
CA ILE A 174 23.34 -0.35 -9.34
C ILE A 174 22.16 -0.49 -10.28
N THR A 175 21.18 0.42 -10.19
CA THR A 175 19.95 0.41 -10.99
C THR A 175 19.43 1.83 -11.19
N ASP A 176 18.60 2.05 -12.21
CA ASP A 176 17.87 3.31 -12.43
C ASP A 176 16.50 3.36 -11.74
N GLY A 177 16.13 2.29 -11.01
CA GLY A 177 15.28 2.37 -9.84
C GLY A 177 13.82 1.93 -9.99
N GLU A 178 13.45 1.23 -11.06
CA GLU A 178 12.19 0.48 -11.10
C GLU A 178 12.45 -1.00 -11.39
N SER A 179 12.51 -1.83 -10.35
CA SER A 179 12.53 -3.27 -10.58
C SER A 179 11.16 -3.78 -11.01
N PHE A 180 11.14 -4.95 -11.63
CA PHE A 180 9.89 -5.59 -12.01
C PHE A 180 8.94 -5.93 -10.84
N SER A 181 9.46 -6.06 -9.62
CA SER A 181 8.71 -6.33 -8.38
C SER A 181 9.50 -5.91 -7.14
N GLU A 182 9.06 -4.83 -6.47
CA GLU A 182 9.69 -4.33 -5.23
C GLU A 182 9.63 -5.38 -4.10
N SER A 183 8.54 -6.15 -4.02
CA SER A 183 8.36 -7.21 -3.02
C SER A 183 9.34 -8.38 -3.19
N GLU A 184 9.61 -8.82 -4.42
CA GLU A 184 10.60 -9.86 -4.71
C GLU A 184 12.02 -9.36 -4.50
N THR A 185 12.28 -8.11 -4.86
CA THR A 185 13.55 -7.43 -4.62
C THR A 185 13.84 -7.35 -3.12
N LYS A 186 12.84 -6.97 -2.30
CA LYS A 186 12.92 -6.99 -0.83
C LYS A 186 13.20 -8.40 -0.30
N ALA A 187 12.48 -9.42 -0.77
CA ALA A 187 12.64 -10.79 -0.29
C ALA A 187 14.04 -11.35 -0.59
N SER A 188 14.54 -11.11 -1.81
CA SER A 188 15.88 -11.55 -2.22
C SER A 188 16.98 -10.82 -1.45
N ALA A 189 16.82 -9.52 -1.24
CA ALA A 189 17.76 -8.72 -0.46
C ALA A 189 17.72 -9.05 1.04
N LEU A 190 16.54 -9.37 1.61
CA LEU A 190 16.43 -9.87 2.97
C LEU A 190 17.19 -11.20 3.12
N LYS A 191 16.97 -12.15 2.22
CA LYS A 191 17.69 -13.44 2.20
C LYS A 191 19.21 -13.25 2.12
N ALA A 192 19.70 -12.29 1.32
CA ALA A 192 21.11 -11.97 1.25
C ALA A 192 21.64 -11.44 2.59
N ARG A 193 20.94 -10.50 3.21
CA ARG A 193 21.33 -9.90 4.50
C ARG A 193 21.28 -10.89 5.67
N GLU A 194 20.30 -11.79 5.69
CA GLU A 194 20.21 -12.88 6.69
C GLU A 194 21.42 -13.82 6.63
N ARG A 195 22.09 -13.92 5.48
CA ARG A 195 23.36 -14.65 5.33
C ARG A 195 24.59 -13.84 5.74
N GLY A 196 24.38 -12.61 6.21
CA GLY A 196 25.43 -11.69 6.62
C GLY A 196 26.11 -10.96 5.48
N ILE A 197 25.51 -10.96 4.28
CA ILE A 197 25.98 -10.18 3.14
C ILE A 197 25.55 -8.73 3.32
N VAL A 198 26.50 -7.81 3.22
CA VAL A 198 26.24 -6.38 3.35
C VAL A 198 25.79 -5.82 2.00
N MET A 199 24.63 -5.18 1.99
CA MET A 199 24.00 -4.66 0.78
C MET A 199 24.13 -3.13 0.71
N LEU A 200 24.70 -2.60 -0.37
CA LEU A 200 24.65 -1.20 -0.73
C LEU A 200 23.86 -1.05 -2.04
N ALA A 201 23.13 0.06 -2.19
CA ALA A 201 22.31 0.30 -3.37
C ALA A 201 22.56 1.69 -3.93
N ILE A 202 22.70 1.77 -5.25
CA ILE A 202 22.96 2.99 -6.00
C ILE A 202 21.83 3.18 -7.01
N GLY A 203 21.04 4.23 -6.80
CA GLY A 203 20.03 4.69 -7.75
C GLY A 203 20.60 5.73 -8.70
N VAL A 204 20.40 5.54 -10.00
CA VAL A 204 20.85 6.48 -11.03
C VAL A 204 19.67 7.03 -11.81
N GLY A 205 19.39 8.33 -11.67
CA GLY A 205 18.29 8.99 -12.39
C GLY A 205 17.41 9.85 -11.49
N VAL A 206 16.38 10.44 -12.07
CA VAL A 206 15.44 11.34 -11.37
C VAL A 206 14.16 10.63 -10.91
N SER A 207 13.91 9.41 -11.39
CA SER A 207 12.72 8.61 -11.12
C SER A 207 13.01 7.36 -10.27
N VAL A 208 14.11 7.38 -9.51
CA VAL A 208 14.53 6.25 -8.68
C VAL A 208 13.54 6.01 -7.53
N ASN A 209 13.06 4.78 -7.36
CA ASN A 209 12.31 4.39 -6.17
C ASN A 209 13.26 4.23 -4.96
N VAL A 210 13.40 5.31 -4.19
CA VAL A 210 14.27 5.34 -3.00
C VAL A 210 13.84 4.34 -1.93
N ASN A 211 12.54 4.04 -1.84
CA ASN A 211 12.03 3.06 -0.87
C ASN A 211 12.48 1.65 -1.24
N GLU A 212 12.43 1.29 -2.52
CA GLU A 212 12.97 0.03 -3.01
C GLU A 212 14.47 -0.11 -2.69
N LEU A 213 15.27 0.93 -2.91
CA LEU A 213 16.69 0.91 -2.56
C LEU A 213 16.93 0.74 -1.05
N ARG A 214 16.06 1.33 -0.21
CA ARG A 214 16.08 1.14 1.24
C ARG A 214 15.70 -0.29 1.62
N LEU A 215 14.79 -0.93 0.89
CA LEU A 215 14.43 -2.33 1.12
C LEU A 215 15.57 -3.28 0.74
N ILE A 216 16.34 -2.96 -0.31
CA ILE A 216 17.55 -3.70 -0.70
C ILE A 216 18.60 -3.65 0.42
N THR A 217 18.88 -2.46 0.94
CA THR A 217 19.97 -2.26 1.91
C THR A 217 19.56 -2.57 3.35
N GLY A 218 18.36 -2.16 3.76
CA GLY A 218 17.86 -2.21 5.15
C GLY A 218 18.42 -1.15 6.07
N VAL A 219 19.31 -0.33 5.53
CA VAL A 219 20.05 0.68 6.25
C VAL A 219 20.01 1.91 5.35
N PRO A 220 19.23 2.95 5.70
CA PRO A 220 19.08 4.14 4.86
C PRO A 220 20.43 4.78 4.46
N GLU A 221 21.44 4.69 5.32
CA GLU A 221 22.79 5.23 5.09
C GLU A 221 23.60 4.46 4.04
N TYR A 222 23.13 3.30 3.58
CA TYR A 222 23.77 2.49 2.54
C TYR A 222 23.14 2.70 1.16
N VAL A 223 22.19 3.63 1.06
CA VAL A 223 21.57 4.06 -0.20
C VAL A 223 22.27 5.29 -0.73
N TYR A 224 22.71 5.22 -1.98
CA TYR A 224 23.31 6.32 -2.72
C TYR A 224 22.44 6.66 -3.92
N GLN A 225 22.38 7.96 -4.25
CA GLN A 225 21.62 8.43 -5.40
C GLN A 225 22.47 9.41 -6.19
N VAL A 226 22.42 9.29 -7.50
CA VAL A 226 23.02 10.22 -8.44
C VAL A 226 22.02 10.53 -9.53
N SER A 227 22.03 11.76 -10.05
CA SER A 227 21.03 12.17 -11.04
C SER A 227 21.32 11.62 -12.43
N LYS A 228 22.58 11.27 -12.73
CA LYS A 228 23.04 10.74 -14.02
C LYS A 228 24.22 9.79 -13.83
N TYR A 229 24.48 8.95 -14.82
CA TYR A 229 25.58 7.99 -14.80
C TYR A 229 26.96 8.66 -14.74
N GLU A 230 27.14 9.86 -15.29
CA GLU A 230 28.41 10.60 -15.17
C GLU A 230 28.70 11.05 -13.72
N ASP A 231 27.67 11.16 -12.89
CA ASP A 231 27.78 11.60 -11.51
C ASP A 231 28.14 10.46 -10.55
N LEU A 232 28.18 9.20 -11.02
CA LEU A 232 28.68 8.05 -10.24
C LEU A 232 30.09 8.31 -9.67
N ARG A 233 30.92 9.07 -10.39
CA ARG A 233 32.25 9.49 -9.91
C ARG A 233 32.23 10.29 -8.60
N ASN A 234 31.10 10.94 -8.28
CA ASN A 234 30.97 11.78 -7.10
C ASN A 234 30.78 10.93 -5.83
N ILE A 235 30.29 9.70 -5.97
CA ILE A 235 30.03 8.78 -4.85
C ILE A 235 31.14 7.73 -4.66
N THR A 236 32.14 7.67 -5.56
CA THR A 236 33.24 6.69 -5.53
C THR A 236 33.96 6.66 -4.18
N GLU A 237 34.49 7.80 -3.72
CA GLU A 237 35.22 7.89 -2.45
C GLU A 237 34.34 7.58 -1.21
N PRO A 238 33.13 8.17 -1.07
CA PRO A 238 32.20 7.80 -0.01
C PRO A 238 31.87 6.30 0.02
N LEU A 239 31.68 5.68 -1.14
CA LEU A 239 31.32 4.26 -1.25
C LEU A 239 32.48 3.34 -0.87
N ILE A 240 33.71 3.67 -1.29
CA ILE A 240 34.91 2.92 -0.90
C ILE A 240 35.13 3.02 0.62
N ASN A 241 35.02 4.21 1.20
CA ASN A 241 35.17 4.38 2.65
C ASN A 241 34.11 3.58 3.43
N LYS A 242 32.85 3.59 2.97
CA LYS A 242 31.79 2.77 3.57
C LYS A 242 32.14 1.29 3.51
N THR A 243 32.57 0.80 2.33
CA THR A 243 32.92 -0.61 2.07
C THR A 243 34.13 -1.08 2.88
N CYS A 244 35.19 -0.29 2.95
CA CYS A 244 36.48 -0.69 3.51
C CYS A 244 36.73 -0.30 4.98
N ILE A 245 35.90 0.55 5.58
CA ILE A 245 36.17 1.11 6.91
C ILE A 245 34.97 0.91 7.83
N GLU A 246 33.81 1.43 7.45
CA GLU A 246 32.65 1.49 8.34
C GLU A 246 31.94 0.13 8.49
N ILE A 247 31.82 -0.63 7.40
CA ILE A 247 31.18 -1.96 7.38
C ILE A 247 31.98 -3.00 8.18
N GLN A 248 33.27 -2.78 8.41
CA GLN A 248 34.13 -3.71 9.15
C GLN A 248 34.30 -3.35 10.63
N ALA A 249 34.06 -2.08 10.99
CA ALA A 249 34.02 -1.66 12.39
C ALA A 249 32.77 -2.17 13.13
N THR A 250 31.74 -2.60 12.38
CA THR A 250 30.51 -3.19 12.90
C THR A 250 30.66 -4.71 13.02
N THR A 251 30.86 -5.20 14.25
CA THR A 251 30.92 -6.64 14.56
C THR A 251 29.56 -7.33 14.51
N SER A 252 28.47 -6.57 14.56
CA SER A 252 27.12 -7.00 14.22
C SER A 252 26.72 -6.41 12.87
N ILE A 253 26.39 -7.27 11.91
CA ILE A 253 25.63 -6.86 10.73
C ILE A 253 24.42 -6.07 11.24
N PRO A 254 24.12 -4.87 10.72
CA PRO A 254 22.84 -4.25 10.96
C PRO A 254 21.79 -5.12 10.27
N LEU A 255 21.34 -6.17 10.96
CA LEU A 255 19.95 -6.58 10.81
C LEU A 255 19.13 -5.32 11.10
N PRO A 256 18.09 -5.01 10.31
CA PRO A 256 17.26 -3.84 10.54
C PRO A 256 17.01 -3.74 12.04
N GLN A 257 17.51 -2.67 12.67
CA GLN A 257 17.24 -2.48 14.09
C GLN A 257 15.74 -2.39 14.20
N ASN A 258 15.21 -3.38 14.88
CA ASN A 258 13.81 -3.53 15.17
C ASN A 258 13.28 -2.26 15.84
N ASP A 259 12.53 -1.47 15.08
CA ASP A 259 11.29 -0.90 15.60
C ASP A 259 10.17 -1.95 15.64
N LEU A 260 10.45 -3.23 15.34
CA LEU A 260 9.50 -4.33 15.42
C LEU A 260 10.11 -5.60 16.02
N LEU A 261 10.45 -5.56 17.31
CA LEU A 261 10.47 -6.75 18.16
C LEU A 261 9.98 -6.37 19.56
N GLN A 262 8.66 -6.31 19.70
CA GLN A 262 8.04 -7.12 20.74
C GLN A 262 7.03 -8.05 20.07
N ASN A 263 7.10 -9.32 20.48
CA ASN A 263 6.28 -10.48 20.12
C ASN A 263 6.62 -11.22 18.82
N GLU A 264 7.76 -11.93 18.84
CA GLU A 264 7.78 -13.29 18.30
C GLU A 264 6.81 -14.15 19.12
N SER A 265 5.66 -14.43 18.50
CA SER A 265 4.55 -15.31 18.91
C SER A 265 3.25 -14.56 19.11
N THR A 266 2.71 -14.00 18.03
CA THR A 266 1.28 -13.81 17.89
C THR A 266 0.87 -14.29 16.50
N ILE A 267 0.02 -15.31 16.46
CA ILE A 267 -1.08 -15.32 15.49
C ILE A 267 -1.55 -13.88 15.43
N LEU A 268 -1.50 -13.24 14.25
CA LEU A 268 -1.86 -11.84 14.08
C LEU A 268 -3.08 -11.54 14.94
N GLU A 269 -2.89 -10.87 16.08
CA GLU A 269 -3.95 -10.72 17.08
C GLU A 269 -4.97 -9.76 16.45
N SER A 270 -5.93 -10.36 15.74
CA SER A 270 -7.15 -9.76 15.24
C SER A 270 -7.00 -8.40 14.53
N CYS A 271 -6.00 -8.12 13.69
CA CYS A 271 -5.82 -6.76 13.12
C CYS A 271 -5.92 -5.62 14.19
N GLY A 272 -5.61 -5.86 15.46
CA GLY A 272 -5.85 -4.91 16.57
C GLY A 272 -7.32 -4.78 17.03
N GLY A 273 -8.15 -5.81 16.85
CA GLY A 273 -9.58 -5.83 17.20
C GLY A 273 -10.51 -5.15 16.20
N LYS A 274 -10.01 -4.77 15.02
CA LYS A 274 -10.75 -3.99 14.02
C LYS A 274 -11.48 -4.93 13.03
N PRO A 275 -12.83 -4.96 13.01
CA PRO A 275 -13.59 -5.79 12.07
C PRO A 275 -13.40 -5.36 10.61
N ALA A 276 -13.42 -6.35 9.72
CA ALA A 276 -13.37 -6.14 8.27
C ALA A 276 -14.18 -7.21 7.52
N ASP A 277 -14.78 -6.81 6.41
CA ASP A 277 -15.39 -7.71 5.43
C ASP A 277 -14.44 -7.86 4.25
N VAL A 278 -13.90 -9.07 4.08
CA VAL A 278 -12.90 -9.39 3.06
C VAL A 278 -13.51 -10.32 2.02
N LEU A 279 -13.66 -9.84 0.79
CA LEU A 279 -14.15 -10.64 -0.33
C LEU A 279 -12.99 -11.04 -1.23
N PHE A 280 -12.86 -12.33 -1.53
CA PHE A 280 -11.91 -12.84 -2.52
C PHE A 280 -12.61 -13.02 -3.87
N LEU A 281 -11.98 -12.51 -4.93
CA LEU A 281 -12.35 -12.75 -6.31
C LEU A 281 -11.22 -13.52 -7.01
N ILE A 282 -11.47 -14.80 -7.27
CA ILE A 282 -10.46 -15.80 -7.67
C ILE A 282 -10.61 -16.12 -9.16
N ASP A 283 -9.56 -15.93 -9.95
CA ASP A 283 -9.55 -16.31 -11.36
C ASP A 283 -9.51 -17.84 -11.49
N SER A 284 -10.35 -18.38 -12.36
CA SER A 284 -10.46 -19.81 -12.65
C SER A 284 -10.50 -20.08 -14.15
N SER A 285 -9.97 -19.13 -14.94
CA SER A 285 -9.86 -19.19 -16.39
C SER A 285 -9.00 -20.36 -16.88
N SER A 286 -9.02 -20.59 -18.20
CA SER A 286 -8.29 -21.73 -18.79
C SER A 286 -6.78 -21.53 -18.86
N SER A 287 -6.27 -20.29 -18.72
CA SER A 287 -4.84 -19.99 -18.62
C SER A 287 -4.23 -20.58 -17.36
N ILE A 288 -4.99 -20.59 -16.28
CA ILE A 288 -4.60 -21.19 -15.00
C ILE A 288 -4.78 -22.71 -15.09
N HIS A 289 -3.69 -23.47 -15.06
CA HIS A 289 -3.80 -24.93 -15.01
C HIS A 289 -4.47 -25.39 -13.70
N ARG A 290 -5.21 -26.50 -13.73
CA ARG A 290 -5.93 -27.04 -12.57
C ARG A 290 -5.07 -27.21 -11.30
N ASN A 291 -3.78 -27.53 -11.44
CA ASN A 291 -2.88 -27.64 -10.29
C ASN A 291 -2.49 -26.29 -9.72
N ASP A 292 -2.39 -25.26 -10.55
CA ASP A 292 -2.09 -23.90 -10.17
C ASP A 292 -3.30 -23.22 -9.52
N PHE A 293 -4.50 -23.48 -10.04
CA PHE A 293 -5.75 -23.09 -9.38
C PHE A 293 -5.85 -23.64 -7.96
N LYS A 294 -5.41 -24.90 -7.73
CA LYS A 294 -5.34 -25.46 -6.36
C LYS A 294 -4.35 -24.71 -5.47
N LYS A 295 -3.25 -24.18 -6.01
CA LYS A 295 -2.29 -23.36 -5.26
C LYS A 295 -2.89 -22.00 -4.92
N GLU A 296 -3.66 -21.41 -5.82
CA GLU A 296 -4.41 -20.17 -5.58
C GLU A 296 -5.44 -20.34 -4.44
N VAL A 297 -6.26 -21.39 -4.50
CA VAL A 297 -7.19 -21.71 -3.41
C VAL A 297 -6.44 -22.00 -2.09
N LYS A 298 -5.29 -22.67 -2.16
CA LYS A 298 -4.44 -22.91 -0.97
C LYS A 298 -3.91 -21.60 -0.37
N PHE A 299 -3.50 -20.65 -1.22
CA PHE A 299 -3.09 -19.31 -0.79
C PHE A 299 -4.24 -18.59 -0.09
N VAL A 300 -5.45 -18.57 -0.67
CA VAL A 300 -6.64 -17.99 -0.02
C VAL A 300 -6.91 -18.65 1.34
N LYS A 301 -6.79 -19.99 1.44
CA LYS A 301 -6.91 -20.71 2.73
C LYS A 301 -5.86 -20.26 3.75
N ALA A 302 -4.62 -19.97 3.33
CA ALA A 302 -3.57 -19.48 4.21
C ALA A 302 -3.89 -18.08 4.77
N ILE A 303 -4.36 -17.16 3.92
CA ILE A 303 -4.79 -15.82 4.32
C ILE A 303 -5.97 -15.89 5.30
N VAL A 304 -7.02 -16.65 4.96
CA VAL A 304 -8.19 -16.85 5.84
C VAL A 304 -7.79 -17.50 7.17
N SER A 305 -6.80 -18.40 7.17
CA SER A 305 -6.30 -19.01 8.39
C SER A 305 -5.61 -18.02 9.31
N ALA A 306 -5.00 -16.96 8.76
CA ALA A 306 -4.35 -15.91 9.51
C ALA A 306 -5.33 -14.89 10.12
N PHE A 307 -6.53 -14.72 9.55
CA PHE A 307 -7.55 -13.82 10.10
C PHE A 307 -8.25 -14.36 11.35
N ASP A 308 -8.69 -13.46 12.22
CA ASP A 308 -9.56 -13.78 13.35
C ASP A 308 -11.04 -13.66 12.91
N ILE A 309 -11.65 -14.81 12.60
CA ILE A 309 -13.00 -14.88 12.01
C ILE A 309 -14.04 -15.01 13.12
N SER A 310 -14.97 -14.05 13.17
CA SER A 310 -16.11 -14.03 14.09
C SER A 310 -17.15 -13.01 13.57
N PRO A 311 -18.45 -13.09 13.93
CA PRO A 311 -19.45 -12.10 13.51
C PRO A 311 -19.10 -10.63 13.82
N ASP A 312 -18.31 -10.40 14.87
CA ASP A 312 -17.82 -9.10 15.36
C ASP A 312 -16.38 -8.78 14.92
N LYS A 313 -15.72 -9.65 14.14
CA LYS A 313 -14.32 -9.51 13.71
C LYS A 313 -14.19 -9.55 12.18
N ALA A 314 -13.37 -10.42 11.60
CA ALA A 314 -13.31 -10.57 10.15
C ALA A 314 -14.43 -11.49 9.62
N SER A 315 -15.06 -11.09 8.52
CA SER A 315 -16.00 -11.89 7.73
C SER A 315 -15.43 -12.09 6.34
N VAL A 316 -15.61 -13.27 5.74
CA VAL A 316 -15.02 -13.60 4.43
C VAL A 316 -16.10 -14.06 3.46
N GLY A 317 -16.04 -13.54 2.23
CA GLY A 317 -16.80 -14.01 1.09
C GLY A 317 -15.86 -14.47 -0.02
N VAL A 318 -16.31 -15.39 -0.87
CA VAL A 318 -15.50 -15.90 -1.99
C VAL A 318 -16.37 -16.00 -3.23
N SER A 319 -15.87 -15.41 -4.31
CA SER A 319 -16.40 -15.57 -5.66
C SER A 319 -15.27 -15.99 -6.59
N THR A 320 -15.61 -16.71 -7.66
CA THR A 320 -14.66 -17.11 -8.69
C THR A 320 -15.19 -16.73 -10.06
N PHE A 321 -14.29 -16.47 -11.00
CA PHE A 321 -14.66 -16.03 -12.34
C PHE A 321 -13.79 -16.63 -13.43
N SER A 322 -14.28 -16.53 -14.66
CA SER A 322 -13.60 -16.83 -15.91
C SER A 322 -14.23 -15.94 -16.99
N ASP A 323 -14.89 -16.52 -17.99
CA ASP A 323 -15.86 -15.79 -18.84
C ASP A 323 -17.26 -15.72 -18.23
N THR A 324 -17.44 -16.42 -17.11
CA THR A 324 -18.63 -16.39 -16.28
C THR A 324 -18.25 -16.06 -14.85
N PHE A 325 -19.20 -15.56 -14.07
CA PHE A 325 -19.02 -15.23 -12.66
C PHE A 325 -19.82 -16.22 -11.80
N GLN A 326 -19.24 -16.69 -10.69
CA GLN A 326 -19.92 -17.50 -9.70
C GLN A 326 -19.59 -17.04 -8.28
N SER A 327 -20.62 -16.65 -7.52
CA SER A 327 -20.52 -16.51 -6.07
C SER A 327 -20.45 -17.90 -5.43
N VAL A 328 -19.37 -18.19 -4.70
CA VAL A 328 -19.17 -19.48 -4.02
C VAL A 328 -19.89 -19.46 -2.68
N PHE A 329 -19.66 -18.41 -1.90
CA PHE A 329 -20.41 -18.07 -0.70
C PHE A 329 -20.28 -16.58 -0.39
N GLN A 330 -21.31 -16.01 0.21
CA GLN A 330 -21.39 -14.57 0.48
C GLN A 330 -20.71 -14.20 1.80
N LEU A 331 -20.44 -12.90 1.97
CA LEU A 331 -20.09 -12.33 3.27
C LEU A 331 -21.17 -12.72 4.30
N ASN A 332 -20.73 -12.99 5.53
CA ASN A 332 -21.61 -13.34 6.65
C ASN A 332 -22.39 -14.66 6.53
N GLU A 333 -22.20 -15.45 5.47
CA GLU A 333 -22.83 -16.77 5.32
C GLU A 333 -22.27 -17.78 6.34
N PHE A 334 -20.93 -17.86 6.45
CA PHE A 334 -20.25 -18.70 7.43
C PHE A 334 -19.69 -17.87 8.59
N LYS A 335 -19.97 -18.28 9.83
CA LYS A 335 -19.55 -17.56 11.04
C LYS A 335 -18.26 -18.07 11.68
N THR A 336 -17.73 -19.19 11.21
CA THR A 336 -16.55 -19.83 11.80
C THR A 336 -15.48 -20.09 10.75
N LYS A 337 -14.22 -19.90 11.13
CA LYS A 337 -13.04 -20.19 10.29
C LYS A 337 -13.09 -21.60 9.71
N GLU A 338 -13.47 -22.60 10.51
CA GLU A 338 -13.54 -24.00 10.07
C GLU A 338 -14.52 -24.21 8.90
N ASN A 339 -15.71 -23.59 8.96
CA ASN A 339 -16.70 -23.73 7.90
C ASN A 339 -16.24 -23.03 6.61
N ILE A 340 -15.60 -21.88 6.72
CA ILE A 340 -15.02 -21.17 5.57
C ILE A 340 -13.92 -22.03 4.92
N LEU A 341 -13.02 -22.60 5.71
CA LEU A 341 -11.93 -23.45 5.19
C LEU A 341 -12.44 -24.72 4.51
N LYS A 342 -13.58 -25.28 4.96
CA LYS A 342 -14.27 -26.41 4.31
C LYS A 342 -14.99 -25.99 3.03
N ALA A 343 -15.60 -24.82 3.01
CA ALA A 343 -16.24 -24.27 1.80
C ALA A 343 -15.19 -24.00 0.71
N LEU A 344 -14.01 -23.52 1.10
CA LEU A 344 -12.87 -23.30 0.20
C LEU A 344 -12.36 -24.58 -0.49
N ASP A 345 -12.59 -25.77 0.08
CA ASP A 345 -12.22 -27.04 -0.57
C ASP A 345 -13.08 -27.37 -1.80
N HIS A 346 -14.21 -26.66 -1.98
CA HIS A 346 -15.21 -26.92 -3.00
C HIS A 346 -15.37 -25.77 -4.01
N VAL A 347 -14.43 -24.82 -4.04
CA VAL A 347 -14.44 -23.73 -5.04
C VAL A 347 -14.39 -24.32 -6.45
N PRO A 348 -15.36 -23.99 -7.33
CA PRO A 348 -15.42 -24.55 -8.67
C PRO A 348 -14.34 -23.95 -9.56
N TYR A 349 -13.71 -24.79 -10.38
CA TYR A 349 -12.78 -24.37 -11.42
C TYR A 349 -13.54 -24.26 -12.74
N LEU A 350 -13.97 -23.04 -13.10
CA LEU A 350 -14.93 -22.78 -14.17
C LEU A 350 -14.36 -23.10 -15.55
N ARG A 351 -13.11 -22.66 -15.80
CA ARG A 351 -12.48 -22.58 -17.12
C ARG A 351 -13.23 -21.60 -18.03
N GLY A 352 -12.52 -21.08 -19.01
CA GLY A 352 -13.03 -20.07 -19.94
C GLY A 352 -11.96 -19.05 -20.28
N GLY A 353 -12.38 -17.85 -20.69
CA GLY A 353 -11.48 -16.69 -20.73
C GLY A 353 -11.41 -15.97 -19.39
N THR A 354 -10.88 -14.75 -19.41
CA THR A 354 -10.68 -13.92 -18.22
C THR A 354 -11.46 -12.62 -18.38
N ASP A 355 -12.66 -12.54 -17.81
CA ASP A 355 -13.56 -11.38 -17.88
C ASP A 355 -13.61 -10.66 -16.53
N THR A 356 -12.50 -9.99 -16.21
CA THR A 356 -12.31 -9.28 -14.93
C THR A 356 -13.30 -8.13 -14.77
N GLY A 357 -13.65 -7.43 -15.86
CA GLY A 357 -14.62 -6.33 -15.84
C GLY A 357 -16.01 -6.79 -15.41
N ASN A 358 -16.55 -7.82 -16.06
CA ASN A 358 -17.83 -8.39 -15.67
C ASN A 358 -17.78 -8.98 -14.25
N ALA A 359 -16.67 -9.59 -13.85
CA ALA A 359 -16.51 -10.12 -12.49
C ALA A 359 -16.57 -9.00 -11.43
N LEU A 360 -15.85 -7.90 -11.62
CA LEU A 360 -15.89 -6.73 -10.74
C LEU A 360 -17.28 -6.07 -10.72
N LYS A 361 -17.97 -6.02 -11.87
CA LYS A 361 -19.36 -5.55 -11.94
C LYS A 361 -20.27 -6.39 -11.03
N ASN A 362 -20.15 -7.71 -11.07
CA ASN A 362 -20.95 -8.60 -10.21
C ASN A 362 -20.58 -8.44 -8.73
N ILE A 363 -19.31 -8.21 -8.39
CA ILE A 363 -18.92 -7.88 -7.02
C ILE A 363 -19.53 -6.56 -6.56
N ARG A 364 -19.53 -5.54 -7.40
CA ARG A 364 -20.14 -4.24 -7.11
C ARG A 364 -21.64 -4.33 -6.89
N GLU A 365 -22.35 -5.10 -7.72
CA GLU A 365 -23.81 -5.20 -7.66
C GLU A 365 -24.32 -6.20 -6.60
N TYR A 366 -23.55 -7.25 -6.30
CA TYR A 366 -24.03 -8.35 -5.47
C TYR A 366 -23.06 -8.82 -4.38
N GLY A 367 -21.75 -8.59 -4.53
CA GLY A 367 -20.72 -9.13 -3.64
C GLY A 367 -20.76 -8.57 -2.23
N PHE A 368 -21.06 -7.28 -2.08
CA PHE A 368 -21.12 -6.58 -0.80
C PHE A 368 -22.54 -6.37 -0.26
N ASN A 369 -23.57 -7.03 -0.81
CA ASN A 369 -24.96 -6.87 -0.35
C ASN A 369 -25.19 -7.30 1.10
N MET A 370 -24.42 -8.30 1.55
CA MET A 370 -24.44 -8.80 2.93
C MET A 370 -23.34 -8.18 3.79
N ALA A 371 -22.65 -7.15 3.30
CA ALA A 371 -21.57 -6.51 4.06
C ALA A 371 -22.11 -5.77 5.29
N ARG A 372 -21.35 -5.80 6.37
CA ARG A 372 -21.68 -5.11 7.62
C ARG A 372 -21.49 -3.60 7.44
N PRO A 373 -22.37 -2.77 8.00
CA PRO A 373 -22.10 -1.34 8.11
C PRO A 373 -20.94 -1.11 9.09
N ASN A 374 -20.25 0.04 8.97
CA ASN A 374 -19.20 0.47 9.92
C ASN A 374 -18.01 -0.48 10.09
N VAL A 375 -17.69 -1.29 9.07
CA VAL A 375 -16.46 -2.11 9.03
C VAL A 375 -15.72 -1.83 7.74
N ALA A 376 -14.43 -2.14 7.72
CA ALA A 376 -13.65 -2.01 6.49
C ALA A 376 -14.15 -2.98 5.41
N HIS A 377 -14.32 -2.50 4.17
CA HIS A 377 -14.73 -3.32 3.03
C HIS A 377 -13.56 -3.52 2.10
N ILE A 378 -13.12 -4.77 1.96
CA ILE A 378 -11.88 -5.10 1.27
C ILE A 378 -12.17 -6.14 0.19
N LEU A 379 -11.71 -5.88 -1.02
CA LEU A 379 -11.73 -6.81 -2.14
C LEU A 379 -10.30 -7.26 -2.46
N ILE A 380 -10.06 -8.58 -2.51
CA ILE A 380 -8.79 -9.16 -2.95
C ILE A 380 -9.04 -9.89 -4.27
N VAL A 381 -8.48 -9.36 -5.36
CA VAL A 381 -8.57 -9.93 -6.71
C VAL A 381 -7.29 -10.71 -7.02
N ILE A 382 -7.40 -11.95 -7.48
CA ILE A 382 -6.27 -12.76 -7.95
C ILE A 382 -6.53 -13.13 -9.42
N THR A 383 -5.57 -12.89 -10.30
CA THR A 383 -5.68 -13.21 -11.75
C THR A 383 -4.33 -13.48 -12.39
N ASP A 384 -4.30 -14.29 -13.46
CA ASP A 384 -3.07 -14.66 -14.20
C ASP A 384 -2.98 -14.08 -15.62
N GLY A 385 -3.99 -13.32 -16.04
CA GLY A 385 -4.20 -12.99 -17.44
C GLY A 385 -4.72 -11.58 -17.70
N LEU A 386 -4.70 -11.24 -18.97
CA LEU A 386 -5.29 -10.00 -19.51
C LEU A 386 -6.81 -10.09 -19.44
N SER A 387 -7.46 -9.07 -18.88
CA SER A 387 -8.92 -8.98 -18.98
C SER A 387 -9.32 -8.86 -20.45
N ARG A 388 -10.46 -9.46 -20.80
CA ARG A 388 -11.08 -9.28 -22.13
C ARG A 388 -11.46 -7.83 -22.42
N ASP A 389 -11.81 -7.08 -21.38
CA ASP A 389 -12.12 -5.66 -21.46
C ASP A 389 -11.44 -4.89 -20.30
N PRO A 390 -10.19 -4.45 -20.50
CA PRO A 390 -9.48 -3.67 -19.49
C PRO A 390 -10.17 -2.33 -19.21
N ALA A 391 -10.89 -1.73 -20.17
CA ALA A 391 -11.56 -0.46 -19.96
C ALA A 391 -12.75 -0.61 -18.99
N ASP A 392 -13.56 -1.66 -19.15
CA ASP A 392 -14.63 -1.97 -18.19
C ASP A 392 -14.03 -2.37 -16.83
N THR A 393 -12.94 -3.13 -16.82
CA THR A 393 -12.24 -3.50 -15.57
C THR A 393 -11.86 -2.26 -14.74
N LEU A 394 -11.26 -1.25 -15.37
CA LEU A 394 -10.90 0.00 -14.69
C LEU A 394 -12.13 0.82 -14.27
N LEU A 395 -13.20 0.81 -15.06
CA LEU A 395 -14.45 1.48 -14.71
C LEU A 395 -15.09 0.84 -13.47
N GLN A 396 -15.24 -0.48 -13.44
CA GLN A 396 -15.86 -1.17 -12.31
C GLN A 396 -15.00 -1.07 -11.04
N ALA A 397 -13.67 -1.18 -11.18
CA ALA A 397 -12.75 -0.97 -10.07
C ALA A 397 -12.86 0.44 -9.48
N LYS A 398 -12.98 1.47 -10.34
CA LYS A 398 -13.21 2.84 -9.91
C LYS A 398 -14.53 2.97 -9.13
N LEU A 399 -15.62 2.41 -9.65
CA LEU A 399 -16.93 2.49 -8.99
C LEU A 399 -16.96 1.76 -7.64
N LEU A 400 -16.25 0.64 -7.50
CA LEU A 400 -16.06 -0.06 -6.22
C LEU A 400 -15.28 0.79 -5.21
N LYS A 401 -14.20 1.43 -5.65
CA LYS A 401 -13.42 2.35 -4.81
C LYS A 401 -14.24 3.56 -4.36
N GLU A 402 -15.03 4.13 -5.27
CA GLU A 402 -15.97 5.22 -4.95
C GLU A 402 -17.09 4.79 -3.99
N SER A 403 -17.42 3.49 -3.90
CA SER A 403 -18.34 2.96 -2.89
C SER A 403 -17.66 2.59 -1.56
N GLY A 404 -16.38 2.95 -1.36
CA GLY A 404 -15.65 2.71 -0.11
C GLY A 404 -14.96 1.34 0.01
N VAL A 405 -14.91 0.56 -1.08
CA VAL A 405 -14.22 -0.74 -1.11
C VAL A 405 -12.76 -0.55 -1.46
N GLU A 406 -11.86 -1.07 -0.63
CA GLU A 406 -10.42 -1.07 -0.90
C GLU A 406 -10.01 -2.32 -1.68
N ILE A 407 -9.36 -2.14 -2.82
CA ILE A 407 -9.05 -3.23 -3.75
C ILE A 407 -7.56 -3.58 -3.68
N PHE A 408 -7.26 -4.81 -3.27
CA PHE A 408 -5.98 -5.45 -3.47
C PHE A 408 -5.99 -6.26 -4.76
N ALA A 409 -5.04 -6.01 -5.66
CA ALA A 409 -4.90 -6.73 -6.92
C ALA A 409 -3.63 -7.60 -6.90
N ILE A 410 -3.77 -8.89 -7.24
CA ILE A 410 -2.68 -9.87 -7.24
C ILE A 410 -2.58 -10.48 -8.64
N GLY A 411 -1.51 -10.15 -9.34
CA GLY A 411 -1.16 -10.70 -10.65
C GLY A 411 -0.20 -11.87 -10.51
N VAL A 412 -0.51 -12.98 -11.17
CA VAL A 412 0.32 -14.19 -11.16
C VAL A 412 0.82 -14.49 -12.57
N GLY A 413 2.13 -14.64 -12.75
CA GLY A 413 2.71 -15.01 -14.03
C GLY A 413 3.15 -13.83 -14.91
N PRO A 414 3.79 -14.14 -16.05
CA PRO A 414 4.44 -13.12 -16.88
C PRO A 414 3.48 -12.41 -17.86
N PHE A 415 2.23 -12.87 -17.99
CA PHE A 415 1.29 -12.40 -19.02
C PHE A 415 0.24 -11.41 -18.50
N ILE A 416 0.41 -10.91 -17.28
CA ILE A 416 -0.46 -9.90 -16.68
C ILE A 416 -0.22 -8.51 -17.28
N ASP A 417 -1.27 -7.73 -17.48
CA ASP A 417 -1.14 -6.29 -17.76
C ASP A 417 -0.93 -5.56 -16.42
N LYS A 418 0.33 -5.23 -16.13
CA LYS A 418 0.71 -4.51 -14.90
C LYS A 418 0.03 -3.16 -14.77
N LYS A 419 -0.29 -2.49 -15.89
CA LYS A 419 -0.97 -1.19 -15.89
C LYS A 419 -2.45 -1.38 -15.53
N GLU A 420 -3.09 -2.40 -16.09
CA GLU A 420 -4.44 -2.78 -15.70
C GLU A 420 -4.51 -3.10 -14.21
N LEU A 421 -3.65 -4.00 -13.74
CA LEU A 421 -3.60 -4.46 -12.35
C LEU A 421 -3.37 -3.30 -11.37
N ARG A 422 -2.40 -2.43 -11.65
CA ARG A 422 -2.09 -1.26 -10.82
C ARG A 422 -3.25 -0.26 -10.74
N ASN A 423 -3.97 -0.06 -11.84
CA ASN A 423 -5.08 0.90 -11.88
C ASN A 423 -6.39 0.31 -11.33
N MET A 424 -6.53 -1.02 -11.33
CA MET A 424 -7.59 -1.74 -10.63
C MET A 424 -7.42 -1.62 -9.11
N ALA A 425 -6.20 -1.84 -8.61
CA ALA A 425 -5.88 -1.69 -7.20
C ALA A 425 -6.23 -0.29 -6.64
N SER A 426 -6.47 -0.23 -5.33
CA SER A 426 -6.55 1.02 -4.59
C SER A 426 -5.20 1.74 -4.52
N SER A 427 -5.25 3.06 -4.29
CA SER A 427 -4.05 3.90 -4.20
C SER A 427 -3.62 4.07 -2.75
N SER A 428 -2.34 3.87 -2.46
CA SER A 428 -1.76 4.07 -1.13
C SER A 428 -1.76 5.56 -0.73
N LYS A 429 -2.30 5.87 0.46
CA LYS A 429 -2.13 7.18 1.13
C LYS A 429 -0.90 7.19 2.05
N GLU A 430 0.21 6.64 1.58
CA GLU A 430 1.45 6.41 2.34
C GLU A 430 1.39 5.11 3.20
N ASN A 431 2.37 4.22 2.98
CA ASN A 431 2.85 3.14 3.87
C ASN A 431 2.57 1.66 3.55
N PHE A 432 1.74 1.28 2.57
CA PHE A 432 1.68 -0.13 2.11
C PHE A 432 1.10 -0.30 0.70
N GLU A 433 1.42 -1.44 0.07
CA GLU A 433 1.16 -1.79 -1.33
C GLU A 433 -0.21 -2.49 -1.50
N TYR A 434 -0.96 -2.09 -2.53
CA TYR A 434 -2.26 -2.66 -2.91
C TYR A 434 -2.19 -3.53 -4.17
N ASN A 435 -1.05 -3.55 -4.86
CA ASN A 435 -0.86 -4.26 -6.11
C ASN A 435 0.32 -5.22 -5.98
N PHE A 436 0.10 -6.52 -6.06
CA PHE A 436 1.15 -7.54 -5.93
C PHE A 436 1.36 -8.26 -7.25
N ASN A 437 2.61 -8.50 -7.62
CA ASN A 437 2.97 -9.32 -8.77
C ASN A 437 3.86 -10.47 -8.30
N VAL A 438 3.50 -11.70 -8.67
CA VAL A 438 4.32 -12.89 -8.41
C VAL A 438 4.56 -13.66 -9.70
N PHE A 439 5.77 -14.20 -9.89
CA PHE A 439 6.12 -14.87 -11.15
C PHE A 439 5.41 -16.22 -11.38
N THR A 440 5.03 -16.92 -10.31
CA THR A 440 4.33 -18.21 -10.39
C THR A 440 3.31 -18.41 -9.25
N PHE A 441 2.42 -19.38 -9.41
CA PHE A 441 1.50 -19.77 -8.34
C PHE A 441 2.22 -20.35 -7.10
N ASP A 442 3.42 -20.91 -7.25
CA ASP A 442 4.22 -21.41 -6.11
C ASP A 442 4.82 -20.26 -5.28
N THR A 443 4.98 -19.09 -5.88
CA THR A 443 5.52 -17.89 -5.24
C THR A 443 4.46 -17.06 -4.50
N LEU A 444 3.16 -17.37 -4.62
CA LEU A 444 2.10 -16.72 -3.83
C LEU A 444 2.37 -16.73 -2.31
N LYS A 445 3.05 -17.77 -1.80
CA LYS A 445 3.47 -17.85 -0.40
C LYS A 445 4.34 -16.69 0.08
N SER A 446 5.09 -16.02 -0.80
CA SER A 446 6.00 -14.94 -0.41
C SER A 446 5.25 -13.68 0.01
N ILE A 447 4.02 -13.49 -0.50
CA ILE A 447 3.20 -12.32 -0.23
C ILE A 447 2.16 -12.55 0.88
N GLU A 448 2.02 -13.78 1.41
CA GLU A 448 0.99 -14.11 2.41
C GLU A 448 1.02 -13.18 3.62
N LYS A 449 2.19 -13.05 4.26
CA LYS A 449 2.37 -12.21 5.45
C LYS A 449 2.19 -10.72 5.13
N ILE A 450 2.63 -10.29 3.94
CA ILE A 450 2.54 -8.90 3.51
C ILE A 450 1.08 -8.53 3.27
N LEU A 451 0.35 -9.36 2.52
CA LEU A 451 -1.05 -9.15 2.23
C LEU A 451 -1.89 -9.13 3.51
N VAL A 452 -1.70 -10.10 4.41
CA VAL A 452 -2.38 -10.12 5.72
C VAL A 452 -2.15 -8.83 6.49
N ASN A 453 -0.89 -8.37 6.58
CA ASN A 453 -0.57 -7.12 7.27
C ASN A 453 -1.21 -5.91 6.59
N SER A 454 -1.10 -5.78 5.26
CA SER A 454 -1.69 -4.67 4.51
C SER A 454 -3.21 -4.64 4.68
N THR A 455 -3.89 -5.79 4.57
CA THR A 455 -5.34 -5.88 4.79
C THR A 455 -5.73 -5.44 6.20
N CYS A 456 -4.93 -5.78 7.21
CA CYS A 456 -5.19 -5.32 8.57
C CYS A 456 -4.91 -3.84 8.80
N GLU A 457 -3.90 -3.26 8.15
CA GLU A 457 -3.67 -1.81 8.22
C GLU A 457 -4.79 -1.03 7.53
N VAL A 458 -5.33 -1.53 6.42
CA VAL A 458 -6.57 -0.96 5.82
C VAL A 458 -7.72 -1.01 6.81
N ALA A 459 -7.91 -2.15 7.47
CA ALA A 459 -8.97 -2.29 8.46
C ALA A 459 -8.83 -1.26 9.59
N LYS A 460 -7.59 -0.99 10.05
CA LYS A 460 -7.34 0.05 11.05
C LYS A 460 -7.60 1.46 10.51
N GLN A 461 -7.06 1.81 9.35
CA GLN A 461 -7.17 3.14 8.76
C GLN A 461 -8.62 3.52 8.46
N GLN A 462 -9.37 2.64 7.77
CA GLN A 462 -10.78 2.89 7.52
C GLN A 462 -11.56 3.01 8.82
N MET A 463 -11.16 2.28 9.87
CA MET A 463 -11.74 2.40 11.21
C MET A 463 -11.21 3.58 12.05
N GLU A 464 -10.21 4.34 11.61
CA GLU A 464 -9.78 5.58 12.26
C GLU A 464 -10.40 6.82 11.57
N ASP A 465 -10.74 6.69 10.28
CA ASP A 465 -11.32 7.75 9.45
C ASP A 465 -12.84 7.94 9.64
N PHE A 466 -13.56 7.02 10.30
CA PHE A 466 -14.97 7.23 10.63
C PHE A 466 -15.11 8.31 11.73
N PRO A 467 -15.93 9.36 11.51
CA PRO A 467 -16.19 10.34 12.56
C PRO A 467 -16.82 9.65 13.77
N ARG A 468 -16.25 9.89 14.95
CA ARG A 468 -16.77 9.36 16.21
C ARG A 468 -17.96 10.20 16.67
N CYS A 469 -19.08 9.54 16.93
CA CYS A 469 -20.26 10.14 17.53
C CYS A 469 -20.22 9.90 19.04
N ASP A 470 -19.80 10.90 19.80
CA ASP A 470 -19.62 10.80 21.26
C ASP A 470 -20.96 11.01 22.00
N ILE A 471 -21.88 10.07 21.82
CA ILE A 471 -23.16 10.04 22.54
C ILE A 471 -23.02 9.30 23.88
N LYS A 472 -23.64 9.85 24.94
CA LYS A 472 -23.57 9.29 26.30
C LYS A 472 -24.61 8.21 26.57
N ASN A 473 -25.76 8.31 25.90
CA ASN A 473 -26.87 7.36 26.00
C ASN A 473 -27.19 6.82 24.60
N PRO A 474 -27.78 5.61 24.47
CA PRO A 474 -28.40 5.18 23.22
C PRO A 474 -29.47 6.18 22.76
N ILE A 475 -29.82 6.19 21.47
CA ILE A 475 -30.79 7.15 20.91
C ILE A 475 -31.91 6.42 20.18
N ASP A 476 -33.15 6.84 20.40
CA ASP A 476 -34.32 6.35 19.66
C ASP A 476 -34.95 7.51 18.89
N ILE A 477 -34.86 7.49 17.55
CA ILE A 477 -35.43 8.52 16.67
C ILE A 477 -36.73 8.00 16.07
N LEU A 478 -37.85 8.65 16.40
CA LEU A 478 -39.17 8.32 15.88
C LEU A 478 -39.63 9.36 14.83
N PHE A 479 -39.72 8.95 13.58
CA PHE A 479 -40.29 9.78 12.52
C PHE A 479 -41.81 9.63 12.46
N VAL A 480 -42.52 10.75 12.38
CA VAL A 480 -43.99 10.79 12.30
C VAL A 480 -44.40 11.64 11.11
N PHE A 481 -45.14 11.07 10.18
CA PHE A 481 -45.57 11.78 8.96
C PHE A 481 -46.85 11.22 8.35
N ASP A 482 -47.54 12.03 7.56
CA ASP A 482 -48.66 11.59 6.74
C ASP A 482 -48.14 11.00 5.42
N SER A 483 -48.21 9.66 5.27
CA SER A 483 -47.70 8.99 4.07
C SER A 483 -48.50 9.34 2.81
N GLY A 484 -49.77 9.74 2.97
CA GLY A 484 -50.63 10.14 1.85
C GLY A 484 -50.19 11.45 1.20
N SER A 485 -49.47 12.29 1.93
CA SER A 485 -49.05 13.63 1.47
C SER A 485 -47.56 13.71 1.16
N ILE A 486 -46.72 13.07 1.99
CA ILE A 486 -45.25 13.17 1.90
C ILE A 486 -44.51 11.83 1.98
N GLY A 487 -45.18 10.71 1.72
CA GLY A 487 -44.58 9.37 1.91
C GLY A 487 -43.24 9.16 1.20
N TYR A 488 -43.09 9.64 -0.04
CA TYR A 488 -41.84 9.52 -0.79
C TYR A 488 -40.71 10.36 -0.15
N GLN A 489 -40.97 11.65 0.10
CA GLN A 489 -39.99 12.57 0.69
C GLN A 489 -39.59 12.14 2.09
N ALA A 490 -40.56 11.69 2.90
CA ALA A 490 -40.30 11.16 4.23
C ALA A 490 -39.44 9.89 4.18
N SER A 491 -39.72 8.97 3.25
CA SER A 491 -38.91 7.76 3.08
C SER A 491 -37.47 8.08 2.70
N GLU A 492 -37.26 9.04 1.80
CA GLU A 492 -35.92 9.50 1.40
C GLU A 492 -35.16 10.13 2.57
N ILE A 493 -35.82 11.00 3.36
CA ILE A 493 -35.24 11.57 4.58
C ILE A 493 -34.83 10.47 5.57
N ILE A 494 -35.72 9.51 5.84
CA ILE A 494 -35.49 8.43 6.81
C ILE A 494 -34.33 7.54 6.37
N LEU A 495 -34.28 7.17 5.09
CA LEU A 495 -33.19 6.38 4.52
C LEU A 495 -31.86 7.13 4.63
N ASN A 496 -31.82 8.40 4.25
CA ASN A 496 -30.62 9.22 4.32
C ASN A 496 -30.17 9.44 5.78
N THR A 497 -31.09 9.68 6.72
CA THR A 497 -30.76 9.77 8.15
C THR A 497 -30.19 8.45 8.67
N THR A 498 -30.81 7.32 8.34
CA THR A 498 -30.33 6.00 8.74
C THR A 498 -28.95 5.72 8.17
N GLN A 499 -28.71 6.09 6.91
CA GLN A 499 -27.42 5.95 6.26
C GLN A 499 -26.35 6.83 6.92
N ARG A 500 -26.65 8.09 7.24
CA ARG A 500 -25.70 9.00 7.93
C ARG A 500 -25.27 8.48 9.29
N PHE A 501 -26.20 7.95 10.09
CA PHE A 501 -25.82 7.33 11.37
C PHE A 501 -25.07 6.00 11.19
N LYS A 502 -25.26 5.30 10.07
CA LYS A 502 -24.42 4.15 9.67
C LYS A 502 -23.06 4.53 9.10
N GLU A 503 -22.74 5.81 8.99
CA GLU A 503 -21.41 6.32 8.61
C GLU A 503 -20.62 6.81 9.84
N LEU A 504 -21.12 6.55 11.06
CA LEU A 504 -20.52 7.00 12.31
C LEU A 504 -20.09 5.84 13.19
N GLN A 505 -19.01 6.07 13.95
CA GLN A 505 -18.61 5.18 15.04
C GLN A 505 -19.27 5.59 16.35
N PHE A 506 -19.90 4.62 17.00
CA PHE A 506 -20.45 4.78 18.34
C PHE A 506 -19.55 4.06 19.36
N PRO A 507 -19.48 4.52 20.62
CA PRO A 507 -18.95 3.72 21.72
C PRO A 507 -19.67 2.37 21.82
N ASP A 508 -18.97 1.30 22.22
CA ASP A 508 -19.49 -0.10 22.22
C ASP A 508 -20.80 -0.32 23.01
N THR A 509 -21.20 0.64 23.85
CA THR A 509 -22.37 0.57 24.73
C THR A 509 -23.56 1.39 24.25
N VAL A 510 -23.48 2.06 23.10
CA VAL A 510 -24.50 3.00 22.61
C VAL A 510 -24.72 2.85 21.10
N ASP A 511 -25.97 3.02 20.66
CA ASP A 511 -26.43 2.82 19.29
C ASP A 511 -27.73 3.62 19.03
N VAL A 512 -28.05 3.80 17.75
CA VAL A 512 -29.22 4.58 17.29
C VAL A 512 -30.27 3.65 16.69
N HIS A 513 -31.49 3.68 17.23
CA HIS A 513 -32.66 3.05 16.62
C HIS A 513 -33.50 4.10 15.89
N VAL A 514 -34.05 3.72 14.74
CA VAL A 514 -34.97 4.56 13.97
C VAL A 514 -36.31 3.85 13.85
N GLY A 515 -37.36 4.51 14.31
CA GLY A 515 -38.76 4.07 14.24
C GLY A 515 -39.58 4.99 13.35
N VAL A 516 -40.68 4.47 12.81
CA VAL A 516 -41.58 5.21 11.92
C VAL A 516 -43.03 4.98 12.31
N ILE A 517 -43.78 6.06 12.43
CA ILE A 517 -45.24 6.06 12.51
C ILE A 517 -45.77 6.84 11.31
N SER A 518 -46.55 6.16 10.47
CA SER A 518 -47.14 6.76 9.30
C SER A 518 -48.56 6.29 9.10
N GLN A 519 -49.42 7.16 8.58
CA GLN A 519 -50.76 6.76 8.19
C GLN A 519 -50.75 6.23 6.75
N SER A 520 -50.85 4.91 6.54
CA SER A 520 -51.12 4.35 5.22
C SER A 520 -52.62 4.02 5.04
N CYS A 521 -53.12 4.06 3.80
CA CYS A 521 -54.47 3.61 3.46
C CYS A 521 -54.61 2.07 3.47
N VAL A 522 -53.53 1.33 3.74
CA VAL A 522 -53.47 -0.14 3.64
C VAL A 522 -52.59 -0.66 4.77
N SER A 523 -53.23 -0.98 5.90
CA SER A 523 -52.86 -1.89 7.01
C SER A 523 -51.41 -2.24 7.43
N ASP A 524 -50.32 -1.88 6.74
CA ASP A 524 -48.94 -2.32 7.02
C ASP A 524 -47.94 -1.17 7.29
N GLY A 525 -48.40 -0.01 7.77
CA GLY A 525 -47.58 1.23 7.80
C GLY A 525 -46.88 1.60 9.12
N ASP A 526 -47.03 0.83 10.19
CA ASP A 526 -46.47 1.15 11.52
C ASP A 526 -45.30 0.21 11.85
N VAL A 527 -44.09 0.76 11.98
CA VAL A 527 -42.91 0.02 12.49
C VAL A 527 -42.24 0.88 13.56
N ALA A 528 -42.68 0.71 14.81
CA ALA A 528 -42.05 1.32 15.96
C ALA A 528 -40.97 0.37 16.49
N PHE A 529 -39.70 0.72 16.22
CA PHE A 529 -38.43 0.17 16.73
C PHE A 529 -38.19 -1.37 16.69
N GLN A 530 -39.20 -2.23 16.51
CA GLN A 530 -39.15 -3.68 16.27
C GLN A 530 -40.23 -4.12 15.26
N SER A 531 -40.04 -5.27 14.62
CA SER A 531 -40.63 -5.70 13.33
C SER A 531 -42.16 -5.83 13.22
N LEU A 532 -42.65 -5.46 12.03
CA LEU A 532 -43.74 -6.02 11.20
C LEU A 532 -44.78 -6.95 11.87
N HIS A 533 -45.89 -6.35 12.28
CA HIS A 533 -47.29 -6.75 12.01
C HIS A 533 -48.17 -6.36 13.19
N ASP A 534 -48.79 -5.18 13.12
CA ASP A 534 -50.01 -4.93 13.88
C ASP A 534 -50.99 -4.11 13.03
N ASN A 535 -52.01 -4.82 12.51
CA ASN A 535 -53.15 -4.21 11.84
C ASN A 535 -53.98 -3.45 12.87
N PHE A 536 -53.98 -2.11 12.80
CA PHE A 536 -54.92 -1.32 13.60
C PHE A 536 -55.63 -0.24 12.78
N THR A 537 -56.95 -0.27 12.82
CA THR A 537 -57.82 0.74 12.22
C THR A 537 -57.81 2.01 13.07
N VAL A 538 -57.31 3.11 12.50
CA VAL A 538 -57.37 4.45 13.11
C VAL A 538 -58.83 4.90 13.16
N GLY A 539 -59.31 5.22 14.36
CA GLY A 539 -60.65 5.74 14.60
C GLY A 539 -60.89 7.08 13.88
N LEU A 540 -62.15 7.34 13.56
CA LEU A 540 -62.66 8.51 12.83
C LEU A 540 -62.38 9.84 13.55
N SER A 541 -61.13 10.31 13.52
CA SER A 541 -60.77 11.69 13.87
C SER A 541 -60.92 12.58 12.63
N SER A 542 -61.50 13.78 12.80
CA SER A 542 -61.56 14.79 11.73
C SER A 542 -60.20 15.38 11.40
N ASP A 543 -59.24 15.32 12.34
CA ASP A 543 -57.85 15.71 12.15
C ASP A 543 -56.95 14.48 12.20
N LYS A 544 -56.51 14.08 11.01
CA LYS A 544 -55.69 12.90 10.79
C LYS A 544 -54.29 13.04 11.38
N PHE A 545 -53.67 14.21 11.21
CA PHE A 545 -52.30 14.46 11.69
C PHE A 545 -52.26 14.56 13.22
N ALA A 546 -53.23 15.22 13.85
CA ALA A 546 -53.34 15.24 15.31
C ALA A 546 -53.45 13.83 15.91
N SER A 547 -54.18 12.92 15.24
CA SER A 547 -54.27 11.52 15.67
C SER A 547 -52.95 10.78 15.55
N LEU A 548 -52.14 11.08 14.52
CA LEU A 548 -50.80 10.51 14.36
C LEU A 548 -49.85 10.97 15.47
N VAL A 549 -49.84 12.27 15.78
CA VAL A 549 -49.04 12.84 16.87
C VAL A 549 -49.45 12.26 18.23
N ARG A 550 -50.76 12.11 18.47
CA ARG A 550 -51.24 11.45 19.69
C ARG A 550 -50.71 10.01 19.80
N ARG A 551 -50.67 9.28 18.68
CA ARG A 551 -50.22 7.90 18.64
C ARG A 551 -48.72 7.75 18.87
N SER A 552 -47.88 8.66 18.38
CA SER A 552 -46.45 8.63 18.69
C SER A 552 -46.19 8.73 20.19
N ARG A 553 -46.96 9.58 20.89
CA ARG A 553 -46.90 9.73 22.35
C ARG A 553 -47.36 8.48 23.10
N THR A 554 -48.50 7.89 22.73
CA THR A 554 -49.11 6.80 23.51
C THR A 554 -48.62 5.41 23.14
N PHE A 555 -48.11 5.23 21.91
CA PHE A 555 -47.72 3.94 21.35
C PHE A 555 -46.25 3.94 20.94
N GLY A 556 -45.83 4.92 20.13
CA GLY A 556 -44.49 4.94 19.54
C GLY A 556 -43.33 4.97 20.55
N LEU A 557 -43.48 5.72 21.64
CA LEU A 557 -42.46 5.85 22.69
C LEU A 557 -42.61 4.81 23.83
N SER A 558 -43.46 3.81 23.67
CA SER A 558 -43.68 2.79 24.70
C SER A 558 -42.68 1.64 24.61
N ALA A 559 -42.30 1.08 25.76
CA ALA A 559 -41.39 -0.06 25.83
C ALA A 559 -41.92 -1.32 25.12
N GLU A 560 -43.24 -1.49 25.06
CA GLU A 560 -43.89 -2.58 24.31
C GLU A 560 -43.60 -2.52 22.80
N ASN A 561 -43.29 -1.32 22.29
CA ASN A 561 -42.96 -1.07 20.89
C ASN A 561 -41.47 -0.78 20.70
N GLY A 562 -40.62 -1.38 21.54
CA GLY A 562 -39.17 -1.34 21.38
C GLY A 562 -38.48 -0.03 21.77
N ALA A 563 -39.22 0.98 22.28
CA ALA A 563 -38.60 2.20 22.80
C ALA A 563 -37.83 1.89 24.10
N ARG A 564 -36.58 2.33 24.17
CA ARG A 564 -35.65 1.99 25.24
C ARG A 564 -35.71 3.03 26.34
N SER A 565 -35.88 2.57 27.59
CA SER A 565 -36.00 3.47 28.75
C SER A 565 -34.68 4.17 29.12
N ASN A 566 -33.54 3.63 28.66
CA ASN A 566 -32.22 4.20 28.84
C ASN A 566 -31.74 5.02 27.63
N ALA A 567 -32.56 5.16 26.59
CA ALA A 567 -32.24 5.94 25.40
C ALA A 567 -32.81 7.36 25.46
N ASP A 568 -32.13 8.30 24.82
CA ASP A 568 -32.69 9.61 24.52
C ASP A 568 -33.74 9.47 23.40
N GLN A 569 -35.00 9.73 23.74
CA GLN A 569 -36.14 9.59 22.83
C GLN A 569 -36.37 10.88 22.05
N ILE A 570 -36.15 10.81 20.75
CA ILE A 570 -36.22 11.94 19.83
C ILE A 570 -37.39 11.73 18.89
N VAL A 571 -38.26 12.73 18.74
CA VAL A 571 -39.37 12.65 17.79
C VAL A 571 -39.21 13.70 16.71
N VAL A 572 -39.38 13.29 15.45
CA VAL A 572 -39.29 14.15 14.27
C VAL A 572 -40.63 14.11 13.54
N LEU A 573 -41.37 15.20 13.62
CA LEU A 573 -42.64 15.40 12.91
C LEU A 573 -42.35 16.03 11.55
N LEU A 574 -42.67 15.31 10.47
CA LEU A 574 -42.60 15.86 9.11
C LEU A 574 -43.99 16.34 8.70
N VAL A 575 -44.09 17.61 8.31
CA VAL A 575 -45.36 18.31 8.07
C VAL A 575 -45.30 19.03 6.74
N ASP A 576 -46.31 18.92 5.89
CA ASP A 576 -46.36 19.61 4.58
C ASP A 576 -47.46 20.68 4.48
N SER A 577 -48.27 20.81 5.52
CA SER A 577 -49.34 21.80 5.64
C SER A 577 -49.28 22.57 6.96
N LEU A 578 -50.07 23.63 7.08
CA LEU A 578 -50.25 24.31 8.37
C LEU A 578 -50.87 23.35 9.39
N LEU A 579 -50.36 23.40 10.63
CA LEU A 579 -50.91 22.64 11.75
C LEU A 579 -52.28 23.18 12.15
N THR A 580 -53.20 22.29 12.52
CA THR A 580 -54.45 22.71 13.15
C THR A 580 -54.24 22.95 14.66
N LYS A 581 -55.15 23.67 15.30
CA LYS A 581 -55.16 23.83 16.77
C LYS A 581 -55.21 22.50 17.54
N THR A 582 -55.76 21.45 16.92
CA THR A 582 -55.83 20.12 17.55
C THR A 582 -54.48 19.42 17.46
N ALA A 583 -53.81 19.53 16.31
CA ALA A 583 -52.45 19.04 16.14
C ALA A 583 -51.46 19.79 17.05
N GLU A 584 -51.53 21.12 17.10
CA GLU A 584 -50.72 21.95 18.01
C GLU A 584 -50.85 21.51 19.47
N LYS A 585 -52.08 21.19 19.91
CA LYS A 585 -52.33 20.69 21.27
C LYS A 585 -51.67 19.32 21.50
N GLU A 586 -51.79 18.38 20.58
CA GLU A 586 -51.17 17.05 20.74
C GLU A 586 -49.62 17.12 20.66
N ILE A 587 -49.07 18.04 19.87
CA ILE A 587 -47.63 18.33 19.82
C ILE A 587 -47.15 18.84 21.18
N PHE A 588 -47.88 19.79 21.78
CA PHE A 588 -47.57 20.30 23.12
C PHE A 588 -47.57 19.19 24.19
N GLU A 589 -48.50 18.24 24.10
CA GLU A 589 -48.53 17.08 25.02
C GLU A 589 -47.34 16.13 24.77
N LEU A 590 -46.89 15.99 23.52
CA LEU A 590 -45.76 15.13 23.14
C LEU A 590 -44.41 15.71 23.60
N GLU A 591 -44.25 17.03 23.64
CA GLU A 591 -43.06 17.70 24.19
C GLU A 591 -42.78 17.34 25.65
N ASN A 592 -43.80 17.01 26.43
CA ASN A 592 -43.64 16.60 27.82
C ASN A 592 -43.17 15.16 28.00
N VAL A 593 -43.09 14.37 26.92
CA VAL A 593 -42.75 12.95 26.95
C VAL A 593 -41.44 12.66 26.20
N ALA A 594 -41.20 13.33 25.07
CA ALA A 594 -39.97 13.16 24.31
C ALA A 594 -38.80 13.96 24.92
N ASN A 595 -37.57 13.42 24.87
CA ASN A 595 -36.35 14.14 25.26
C ASN A 595 -36.09 15.33 24.33
N LYS A 596 -36.31 15.15 23.02
CA LYS A 596 -36.25 16.21 22.00
C LYS A 596 -37.39 16.04 20.99
N LEU A 597 -38.01 17.15 20.58
CA LEU A 597 -39.06 17.17 19.55
C LEU A 597 -38.69 18.16 18.44
N TYR A 598 -38.71 17.68 17.20
CA TYR A 598 -38.46 18.48 16.01
C TYR A 598 -39.71 18.51 15.14
N VAL A 599 -40.14 19.71 14.72
CA VAL A 599 -41.22 19.89 13.74
C VAL A 599 -40.62 20.46 12.46
N VAL A 600 -40.70 19.68 11.38
CA VAL A 600 -40.05 19.97 10.11
C VAL A 600 -41.09 20.20 9.03
N TYR A 601 -41.13 21.42 8.49
CA TYR A 601 -42.02 21.76 7.39
C TYR A 601 -41.39 21.43 6.02
N LEU A 602 -42.04 20.57 5.23
CA LEU A 602 -41.64 20.16 3.88
C LEU A 602 -42.48 20.92 2.85
N SER A 603 -42.09 22.15 2.48
CA SER A 603 -42.84 22.94 1.49
C SER A 603 -42.26 22.84 0.07
N LYS A 604 -43.13 22.73 -0.95
CA LYS A 604 -42.78 22.86 -2.39
C LYS A 604 -42.99 24.28 -2.95
N TRP A 605 -43.43 25.25 -2.14
CA TRP A 605 -44.04 26.50 -2.63
C TRP A 605 -43.71 27.79 -1.86
N GLN A 606 -42.58 27.88 -1.15
CA GLN A 606 -42.06 29.19 -0.74
C GLN A 606 -40.57 29.32 -1.03
N SER A 607 -40.24 30.29 -1.86
CA SER A 607 -38.90 30.63 -2.34
C SER A 607 -38.04 31.40 -1.33
N THR A 608 -38.30 31.26 -0.02
CA THR A 608 -37.52 31.91 1.05
C THR A 608 -37.75 31.19 2.37
N GLU A 609 -36.67 30.64 2.94
CA GLU A 609 -36.51 30.24 4.36
C GLU A 609 -37.57 29.26 4.92
N THR A 610 -37.27 27.96 4.94
CA THR A 610 -37.99 27.01 5.80
C THR A 610 -37.59 27.24 7.24
N ILE A 611 -38.58 27.57 8.06
CA ILE A 611 -38.41 27.71 9.50
C ILE A 611 -38.45 26.29 10.10
N LEU A 612 -37.31 25.82 10.62
CA LEU A 612 -37.30 24.77 11.64
C LEU A 612 -37.80 25.41 12.93
N THR A 613 -39.04 25.11 13.33
CA THR A 613 -39.53 25.48 14.65
C THR A 613 -39.24 24.30 15.59
N VAL A 614 -38.06 24.30 16.22
CA VAL A 614 -37.79 23.44 17.38
C VAL A 614 -38.41 24.14 18.58
N SER A 615 -39.17 23.45 19.42
CA SER A 615 -39.92 24.10 20.51
C SER A 615 -39.04 24.75 21.58
N THR A 616 -37.70 24.69 21.43
CA THR A 616 -36.75 25.43 22.27
C THR A 616 -35.59 26.11 21.51
N SER A 617 -35.53 26.09 20.16
CA SER A 617 -34.49 26.80 19.38
C SER A 617 -34.86 26.97 17.90
N THR A 618 -34.97 28.22 17.41
CA THR A 618 -35.22 28.46 15.98
C THR A 618 -33.91 28.43 15.19
N PHE A 619 -33.78 27.53 14.22
CA PHE A 619 -32.64 27.53 13.28
C PHE A 619 -33.10 27.85 11.86
N LEU A 620 -32.29 28.65 11.15
CA LEU A 620 -32.49 29.02 9.75
C LEU A 620 -31.66 28.08 8.86
N LEU A 621 -32.32 27.20 8.11
CA LEU A 621 -31.69 26.39 7.06
C LEU A 621 -31.83 27.08 5.70
N LYS A 622 -30.73 27.14 4.94
CA LYS A 622 -30.62 28.00 3.74
C LYS A 622 -30.96 27.34 2.40
N ASN A 623 -31.40 26.08 2.35
CA ASN A 623 -31.88 25.46 1.10
C ASN A 623 -32.66 24.15 1.31
N ILE A 624 -33.73 23.93 0.54
CA ILE A 624 -34.70 22.82 0.68
C ILE A 624 -34.48 21.68 -0.33
N ALA A 625 -33.60 21.87 -1.32
CA ALA A 625 -33.43 20.91 -2.41
C ALA A 625 -32.73 19.59 -2.01
N ASP A 626 -32.03 19.59 -0.88
CA ASP A 626 -31.51 18.41 -0.19
C ASP A 626 -31.64 18.70 1.31
N THR A 627 -32.48 17.96 2.03
CA THR A 627 -33.15 18.44 3.25
C THR A 627 -32.25 18.85 4.41
N GLY A 628 -30.95 18.57 4.41
CA GLY A 628 -29.99 18.93 5.47
C GLY A 628 -30.32 18.41 6.87
N LEU A 629 -31.50 17.79 7.04
CA LEU A 629 -32.01 17.24 8.28
C LEU A 629 -31.21 16.01 8.73
N PRO A 630 -30.81 15.06 7.85
CA PRO A 630 -29.85 14.02 8.21
C PRO A 630 -28.57 14.59 8.82
N ASP A 631 -27.96 15.59 8.16
CA ASP A 631 -26.70 16.20 8.61
C ASP A 631 -26.90 17.03 9.89
N PHE A 632 -28.04 17.72 10.02
CA PHE A 632 -28.41 18.44 11.23
C PHE A 632 -28.58 17.50 12.42
N LEU A 633 -29.37 16.43 12.27
CA LEU A 633 -29.58 15.44 13.33
C LEU A 633 -28.26 14.77 13.71
N GLN A 634 -27.43 14.41 12.72
CA GLN A 634 -26.10 13.88 12.97
C GLN A 634 -25.26 14.83 13.82
N LYS A 635 -25.16 16.11 13.42
CA LYS A 635 -24.36 17.12 14.12
C LYS A 635 -24.88 17.42 15.53
N GLU A 636 -26.19 17.60 15.65
CA GLU A 636 -26.88 17.97 16.89
C GLU A 636 -26.85 16.83 17.93
N LEU A 637 -26.83 15.58 17.48
CA LEU A 637 -26.82 14.43 18.37
C LEU A 637 -25.41 13.93 18.69
N CYS A 638 -24.46 14.09 17.77
CA CYS A 638 -23.10 13.58 17.94
C CYS A 638 -22.09 14.60 18.47
N GLU A 639 -22.49 15.84 18.75
CA GLU A 639 -21.61 16.93 19.21
C GLU A 639 -20.33 17.11 18.34
N ILE A 640 -20.43 16.85 17.03
CA ILE A 640 -19.27 16.92 16.12
C ILE A 640 -18.87 18.39 15.92
N ASP A 641 -17.73 18.79 16.50
CA ASP A 641 -17.09 20.08 16.25
C ASP A 641 -16.67 20.17 14.78
N MET A 642 -17.23 21.15 14.05
CA MET A 642 -16.81 21.39 12.68
C MET A 642 -15.41 22.03 12.68
N PRO A 643 -14.48 21.63 11.79
CA PRO A 643 -13.34 22.48 11.49
C PRO A 643 -13.86 23.84 11.00
N LYS A 644 -13.27 24.91 11.55
CA LYS A 644 -13.62 26.30 11.27
C LYS A 644 -13.50 26.68 9.80
#